data_AF-A0A1Y4I6K5-F1
#
_entry.id   AF-A0A1Y4I6K5-F1
#
_cell.length_a   1.000
_cell.length_b   1.000
_cell.length_c   1.000
_cell.angle_alpha   90.00
_cell.angle_beta   90.00
_cell.angle_gamma   90.00
#
_symmetry.space_group_name_H-M   'P 1'
#
loop_
_entity.id
_entity.type
_entity.pdbx_description
1 polymer ?
#
loop_
_entity_poly.entity_id
_entity_poly.type
_entity_poly.pdbx_seq_one_letter_code
_entity_poly.pdbx_strand_id
1 'polypeptide(L)'
;MENRKKQILSLLCSFMLVLSTAFPAIAAEKPEKIAGSTAGVLSDVPLADSEELLNGYVSRLLEPPGAKISLLGSWGEEGDALNEDEKIIYQSLKSQVAETAANGGSTEFLISDFSFTWTLDGYPNTSEIEKQGKELFVQKVDLRKVLEYLMINCPYELYWFDKTQGFQYTSSIGKKYSQTAQFSNLRITLPVAQSYRDGSSTQMDAAKAQTAAAAVATAQDIVAKYAGKSDYEKLKGYKEEICALTSYDHAAASGGKPYGDPWQIIYVFDGNPDTNVVCEGYAKAFTYLCDLSQFDDAAVYSITGKMSGAGHMWNIVRLEGNNYMADLTNCDEGTVGYPDQLFLKAPVSGNVSSGYTFKTSKNYKYTYDAGGSVPDIIGMYGEEILTLHSEDYQPPVLTLSGTVQITGNAQVGSLLTAEVNDAPEEAILRYQWYRGDQAIPDAAGSTYTPSEDDLGQTLSVAVTADGYEGTLNSQPTDPVAEAPGPMVLTVTEAQAENKAYDGSTAVTITGITLDGVQSGDDVSVDTSGLSGTVSGADAGTYSTVTLPQLTLTGSAADRYVLTQPDAALPLNPEVDITQAAAPASHPGELTVTNGLKHTYTFDLDQLLPNLPEGQVLGNVTYTLNSVRLNEGYYTEGASVSGHTLSLPIQKANSSSEENIGTVEIGISCTNYTDFSASIAVWSTNKESQEPLSIQNPGSKTYGDAPFPLSVTGGSGAGAITFESSDPSIVRVEGNMAVICKAGSVTLTATKAEDETYAAASDTLRLTIGKATITVTALNQTISAGDAAPDLRSPSENTHYTVSGLVNGDALSGTVIMNYQRDGQNIQPDTTAAGVYTIAISGVSAPNGSYESNITYVNGILTIEPTSGTGGNTGDPDDGSGGESSSGGSSSGGSSSGGSSSGSGSSGGSGSSSSSGSSGGNHSGTSGGGIILPISGDPETTPTPSDPTGGTTSVPGGIQAPNSQPKGCVSDTVGNFKIFGSYQYQFTPTNGAAPIVTLSNSSFHAVLASKENGSYFYKIYTVGQPGTMCDVYVNGTKVSTVTTAEPYGGVWSDTTAPFPVAPGGSYQFKLTAEKRPSFSAGSSSFRVEYAGNEGSDWFFRVIAIGKPGDGCGFYVNGAPFATAVAHIQ
;
A
#
# COMPACT_ATOMS: atom_id res chain seq x y z
N MET A 1 -71.57 -38.10 -59.99
CA MET A 1 -71.96 -36.66 -59.96
C MET A 1 -73.45 -36.40 -60.05
N GLU A 2 -74.31 -37.23 -60.68
CA GLU A 2 -75.72 -36.83 -60.92
C GLU A 2 -76.74 -37.22 -59.82
N ASN A 3 -76.50 -38.26 -59.00
CA ASN A 3 -77.46 -38.67 -57.96
C ASN A 3 -77.40 -37.87 -56.64
N ARG A 4 -76.29 -37.19 -56.31
CA ARG A 4 -76.22 -36.32 -55.10
C ARG A 4 -76.73 -34.88 -55.29
N LYS A 5 -77.18 -34.50 -56.50
CA LYS A 5 -78.03 -33.30 -56.67
C LYS A 5 -79.49 -33.49 -56.22
N LYS A 6 -79.91 -34.70 -55.80
CA LYS A 6 -81.31 -35.00 -55.45
C LYS A 6 -81.59 -35.36 -53.98
N GLN A 7 -80.57 -35.56 -53.13
CA GLN A 7 -80.78 -35.75 -51.67
C GLN A 7 -80.68 -34.47 -50.84
N ILE A 8 -80.34 -33.33 -51.46
CA ILE A 8 -80.57 -31.98 -50.89
C ILE A 8 -82.08 -31.67 -50.76
N LEU A 9 -82.96 -32.47 -51.37
CA LEU A 9 -84.41 -32.16 -51.50
C LEU A 9 -85.37 -33.17 -50.86
N SER A 10 -84.91 -33.98 -49.91
CA SER A 10 -85.75 -34.33 -48.74
C SER A 10 -85.21 -33.51 -47.58
N LEU A 11 -85.47 -32.20 -47.56
CA LEU A 11 -86.77 -31.67 -47.16
C LEU A 11 -87.14 -32.17 -45.76
N LEU A 12 -87.11 -31.24 -44.80
CA LEU A 12 -87.99 -31.17 -43.63
C LEU A 12 -88.19 -32.45 -42.82
N CYS A 13 -87.59 -32.47 -41.63
CA CYS A 13 -88.28 -32.44 -40.33
C CYS A 13 -87.16 -32.58 -39.27
N SER A 14 -86.84 -31.60 -38.42
CA SER A 14 -87.61 -30.47 -37.92
C SER A 14 -86.60 -29.48 -37.31
N PHE A 15 -86.44 -28.25 -37.80
CA PHE A 15 -87.06 -27.05 -37.22
C PHE A 15 -87.99 -27.32 -36.02
N MET A 16 -87.71 -26.71 -34.85
CA MET A 16 -88.35 -26.84 -33.51
C MET A 16 -87.45 -27.59 -32.50
N LEU A 17 -87.34 -27.18 -31.21
CA LEU A 17 -88.09 -26.16 -30.47
C LEU A 17 -87.28 -25.58 -29.26
N VAL A 18 -87.37 -24.26 -29.07
CA VAL A 18 -87.55 -23.49 -27.81
C VAL A 18 -86.81 -23.87 -26.51
N LEU A 19 -86.22 -22.82 -25.91
CA LEU A 19 -85.92 -22.53 -24.51
C LEU A 19 -86.57 -23.42 -23.42
N SER A 20 -85.83 -23.65 -22.32
CA SER A 20 -86.22 -23.21 -20.95
C SER A 20 -85.18 -23.69 -19.91
N THR A 21 -84.90 -23.05 -18.76
CA THR A 21 -85.14 -21.69 -18.24
C THR A 21 -84.29 -21.48 -16.97
N ALA A 22 -83.96 -20.22 -16.64
CA ALA A 22 -83.71 -19.68 -15.29
C ALA A 22 -82.41 -20.02 -14.52
N PHE A 23 -81.47 -19.05 -14.47
CA PHE A 23 -81.18 -18.13 -13.33
C PHE A 23 -81.32 -18.65 -11.86
N PRO A 24 -80.51 -18.15 -10.89
CA PRO A 24 -80.07 -16.74 -10.78
C PRO A 24 -78.59 -16.45 -10.44
N ALA A 25 -78.23 -15.18 -10.55
CA ALA A 25 -76.89 -14.61 -10.37
C ALA A 25 -76.63 -14.03 -8.97
N ILE A 26 -75.35 -13.80 -8.64
CA ILE A 26 -74.87 -12.87 -7.62
C ILE A 26 -73.94 -11.85 -8.29
N ALA A 27 -74.02 -10.59 -7.87
CA ALA A 27 -73.35 -9.46 -8.53
C ALA A 27 -71.96 -9.13 -7.95
N ALA A 28 -71.09 -8.56 -8.79
CA ALA A 28 -69.89 -7.82 -8.40
C ALA A 28 -69.78 -6.53 -9.25
N GLU A 29 -68.94 -5.60 -8.81
CA GLU A 29 -69.08 -4.16 -9.10
C GLU A 29 -68.53 -3.68 -10.45
N LYS A 30 -69.00 -2.51 -10.91
CA LYS A 30 -68.56 -1.85 -12.16
C LYS A 30 -67.31 -0.99 -11.95
N PRO A 31 -66.28 -1.10 -12.81
CA PRO A 31 -65.25 -0.07 -12.97
C PRO A 31 -65.73 1.09 -13.87
N GLU A 32 -64.96 2.18 -13.86
CA GLU A 32 -65.32 3.45 -14.48
C GLU A 32 -65.19 3.52 -16.01
N LYS A 33 -65.90 4.50 -16.59
CA LYS A 33 -66.10 4.67 -18.02
C LYS A 33 -65.03 5.57 -18.64
N ILE A 34 -63.95 4.99 -19.17
CA ILE A 34 -62.99 5.72 -20.02
C ILE A 34 -63.60 5.93 -21.40
N ALA A 35 -63.56 7.17 -21.91
CA ALA A 35 -64.14 7.53 -23.20
C ALA A 35 -63.15 7.32 -24.35
N GLY A 36 -63.55 6.59 -25.40
CA GLY A 36 -62.83 6.61 -26.68
C GLY A 36 -62.41 5.26 -27.30
N SER A 37 -63.05 4.13 -26.98
CA SER A 37 -62.88 2.90 -27.77
C SER A 37 -64.20 2.13 -27.91
N THR A 38 -64.42 1.53 -29.09
CA THR A 38 -65.72 0.95 -29.46
C THR A 38 -65.80 -0.53 -29.09
N ALA A 39 -65.77 -0.84 -27.79
CA ALA A 39 -65.79 -2.21 -27.27
C ALA A 39 -66.82 -3.10 -27.99
N GLY A 40 -66.33 -4.17 -28.64
CA GLY A 40 -67.12 -5.21 -29.29
C GLY A 40 -67.34 -6.34 -28.31
N VAL A 41 -68.15 -6.10 -27.29
CA VAL A 41 -68.32 -7.04 -26.18
C VAL A 41 -69.17 -8.24 -26.62
N LEU A 42 -68.51 -9.34 -26.96
CA LEU A 42 -69.03 -10.69 -26.86
C LEU A 42 -68.72 -11.20 -25.43
N SER A 43 -69.50 -10.75 -24.44
CA SER A 43 -69.25 -11.06 -23.01
C SER A 43 -69.73 -12.43 -22.55
N ASP A 44 -70.65 -13.05 -23.30
CA ASP A 44 -71.49 -14.13 -22.78
C ASP A 44 -71.47 -15.36 -23.71
N VAL A 45 -70.27 -15.78 -24.11
CA VAL A 45 -70.04 -17.14 -24.61
C VAL A 45 -69.01 -17.79 -23.68
N PRO A 46 -69.47 -18.54 -22.66
CA PRO A 46 -68.61 -19.55 -22.05
C PRO A 46 -68.10 -20.44 -23.18
N LEU A 47 -66.78 -20.56 -23.33
CA LEU A 47 -66.25 -21.70 -24.08
C LEU A 47 -66.77 -22.95 -23.37
N ALA A 48 -67.23 -23.93 -24.14
CA ALA A 48 -67.60 -25.21 -23.55
C ALA A 48 -66.41 -25.74 -22.77
N ASP A 49 -66.65 -26.25 -21.55
CA ASP A 49 -65.87 -27.36 -20.97
C ASP A 49 -65.50 -28.29 -22.13
N SER A 50 -64.20 -28.59 -22.33
CA SER A 50 -63.49 -29.68 -23.08
C SER A 50 -64.10 -30.35 -24.33
N GLU A 51 -65.31 -30.01 -24.71
CA GLU A 51 -66.32 -30.89 -25.29
C GLU A 51 -66.51 -30.53 -26.77
N GLU A 52 -66.85 -29.28 -27.05
CA GLU A 52 -67.15 -28.80 -28.40
C GLU A 52 -65.90 -28.73 -29.30
N LEU A 53 -64.75 -28.38 -28.68
CA LEU A 53 -63.37 -28.46 -29.19
C LEU A 53 -63.10 -29.76 -29.97
N LEU A 54 -63.58 -30.85 -29.39
CA LEU A 54 -63.24 -32.19 -29.80
C LEU A 54 -64.03 -32.64 -31.03
N ASN A 55 -65.29 -32.23 -31.10
CA ASN A 55 -66.19 -32.57 -32.21
C ASN A 55 -65.74 -31.93 -33.54
N GLY A 56 -64.94 -30.86 -33.48
CA GLY A 56 -64.21 -30.31 -34.64
C GLY A 56 -63.01 -31.15 -35.11
N TYR A 57 -62.42 -31.96 -34.23
CA TYR A 57 -61.31 -32.86 -34.53
C TYR A 57 -61.81 -34.17 -35.17
N VAL A 58 -62.85 -34.77 -34.58
CA VAL A 58 -63.61 -35.95 -35.05
C VAL A 58 -63.91 -35.89 -36.55
N SER A 59 -64.44 -34.75 -37.00
CA SER A 59 -65.15 -34.65 -38.28
C SER A 59 -64.25 -34.63 -39.52
N ARG A 60 -62.93 -34.57 -39.36
CA ARG A 60 -61.96 -34.61 -40.47
C ARG A 60 -61.20 -35.94 -40.60
N LEU A 61 -61.41 -36.91 -39.69
CA LEU A 61 -60.71 -38.20 -39.67
C LEU A 61 -61.25 -39.26 -40.68
N LEU A 62 -62.10 -38.85 -41.64
CA LEU A 62 -62.94 -39.77 -42.44
C LEU A 62 -62.77 -39.65 -43.98
N GLU A 63 -61.58 -39.32 -44.49
CA GLU A 63 -61.22 -39.56 -45.91
C GLU A 63 -59.98 -40.48 -46.08
N PRO A 64 -59.92 -41.28 -47.18
CA PRO A 64 -59.07 -42.48 -47.29
C PRO A 64 -57.66 -42.21 -47.89
N PRO A 65 -56.69 -43.16 -47.89
CA PRO A 65 -55.41 -42.90 -47.23
C PRO A 65 -54.23 -42.60 -48.18
N GLY A 66 -53.20 -41.93 -47.65
CA GLY A 66 -51.91 -41.76 -48.34
C GLY A 66 -50.94 -40.68 -47.83
N ALA A 67 -51.22 -39.99 -46.72
CA ALA A 67 -50.41 -38.87 -46.25
C ALA A 67 -49.43 -39.27 -45.13
N LYS A 68 -48.18 -38.79 -45.22
CA LYS A 68 -47.22 -38.74 -44.09
C LYS A 68 -47.67 -37.65 -43.14
N ILE A 69 -47.88 -37.92 -41.85
CA ILE A 69 -48.26 -36.89 -40.88
C ILE A 69 -47.65 -37.17 -39.49
N SER A 70 -46.98 -36.17 -38.90
CA SER A 70 -46.80 -36.05 -37.44
C SER A 70 -48.10 -35.46 -36.87
N LEU A 71 -48.82 -36.23 -36.04
CA LEU A 71 -50.28 -36.18 -36.01
C LEU A 71 -50.95 -35.10 -35.15
N LEU A 72 -50.19 -34.28 -34.41
CA LEU A 72 -50.74 -33.13 -33.65
C LEU A 72 -50.09 -31.78 -34.00
N GLY A 73 -48.81 -31.72 -34.39
CA GLY A 73 -48.07 -30.45 -34.47
C GLY A 73 -48.49 -29.44 -35.56
N SER A 74 -49.26 -29.86 -36.59
CA SER A 74 -49.48 -29.09 -37.83
C SER A 74 -50.93 -28.68 -38.12
N TRP A 75 -51.89 -28.95 -37.23
CA TRP A 75 -53.31 -28.72 -37.50
C TRP A 75 -53.64 -27.22 -37.63
N GLY A 76 -54.09 -26.78 -38.81
CA GLY A 76 -54.35 -25.35 -39.07
C GLY A 76 -53.12 -24.59 -39.59
N GLU A 77 -51.94 -25.22 -39.62
CA GLU A 77 -50.78 -24.75 -40.39
C GLU A 77 -50.86 -25.30 -41.82
N GLU A 78 -51.22 -26.59 -41.95
CA GLU A 78 -51.44 -27.26 -43.24
C GLU A 78 -52.88 -27.78 -43.37
N GLY A 79 -53.45 -27.67 -44.59
CA GLY A 79 -54.80 -28.13 -44.95
C GLY A 79 -55.92 -27.08 -44.95
N ASP A 80 -57.13 -27.51 -45.31
CA ASP A 80 -58.36 -26.67 -45.42
C ASP A 80 -59.04 -26.41 -44.05
N ALA A 81 -58.28 -26.52 -42.96
CA ALA A 81 -58.85 -26.55 -41.61
C ALA A 81 -59.31 -25.17 -41.11
N LEU A 82 -58.42 -24.18 -41.23
CA LEU A 82 -58.67 -22.77 -41.00
C LEU A 82 -58.76 -22.06 -42.36
N ASN A 83 -59.58 -21.03 -42.47
CA ASN A 83 -59.60 -20.19 -43.68
C ASN A 83 -58.39 -19.21 -43.67
N GLU A 84 -58.07 -18.55 -44.79
CA GLU A 84 -56.88 -17.70 -44.88
C GLU A 84 -56.88 -16.50 -43.91
N ASP A 85 -58.04 -15.90 -43.61
CA ASP A 85 -58.16 -14.84 -42.60
C ASP A 85 -57.96 -15.42 -41.18
N GLU A 86 -58.45 -16.64 -40.91
CA GLU A 86 -58.26 -17.37 -39.65
C GLU A 86 -56.80 -17.78 -39.43
N LYS A 87 -56.10 -18.25 -40.48
CA LYS A 87 -54.67 -18.65 -40.43
C LYS A 87 -53.75 -17.51 -40.01
N ILE A 88 -53.99 -16.29 -40.53
CA ILE A 88 -53.22 -15.08 -40.16
C ILE A 88 -53.33 -14.83 -38.65
N ILE A 89 -54.54 -14.94 -38.10
CA ILE A 89 -54.80 -14.72 -36.68
C ILE A 89 -54.20 -15.86 -35.83
N TYR A 90 -54.39 -17.11 -36.25
CA TYR A 90 -53.84 -18.30 -35.58
C TYR A 90 -52.32 -18.23 -35.46
N GLN A 91 -51.59 -17.95 -36.56
CA GLN A 91 -50.13 -17.87 -36.54
C GLN A 91 -49.61 -16.72 -35.67
N SER A 92 -50.27 -15.56 -35.74
CA SER A 92 -49.93 -14.40 -34.91
C SER A 92 -50.19 -14.65 -33.42
N LEU A 93 -51.26 -15.37 -33.07
CA LEU A 93 -51.54 -15.80 -31.70
C LEU A 93 -50.54 -16.88 -31.23
N LYS A 94 -50.25 -17.91 -32.04
CA LYS A 94 -49.32 -18.99 -31.68
C LYS A 94 -47.96 -18.46 -31.25
N SER A 95 -47.40 -17.53 -32.02
CA SER A 95 -46.14 -16.87 -31.70
C SER A 95 -46.21 -16.07 -30.38
N GLN A 96 -47.21 -15.20 -30.22
CA GLN A 96 -47.34 -14.33 -29.04
C GLN A 96 -47.68 -15.10 -27.75
N VAL A 97 -48.46 -16.18 -27.87
CA VAL A 97 -48.79 -17.08 -26.75
C VAL A 97 -47.55 -17.84 -26.29
N ALA A 98 -46.73 -18.37 -27.21
CA ALA A 98 -45.46 -19.01 -26.88
C ALA A 98 -44.49 -18.03 -26.19
N GLU A 99 -44.37 -16.80 -26.70
CA GLU A 99 -43.54 -15.75 -26.08
C GLU A 99 -44.02 -15.42 -24.66
N THR A 100 -45.33 -15.35 -24.43
CA THR A 100 -45.93 -15.07 -23.12
C THR A 100 -45.82 -16.27 -22.16
N ALA A 101 -45.89 -17.50 -22.67
CA ALA A 101 -45.69 -18.72 -21.88
C ALA A 101 -44.28 -18.81 -21.31
N ALA A 102 -43.28 -18.38 -22.10
CA ALA A 102 -41.87 -18.41 -21.75
C ALA A 102 -41.43 -17.23 -20.86
N ASN A 103 -41.97 -16.03 -21.08
CA ASN A 103 -41.48 -14.79 -20.45
C ASN A 103 -42.47 -14.11 -19.48
N GLY A 104 -43.74 -14.52 -19.49
CA GLY A 104 -44.83 -13.77 -18.85
C GLY A 104 -45.19 -12.48 -19.61
N GLY A 105 -45.92 -11.59 -18.95
CA GLY A 105 -46.35 -10.30 -19.53
C GLY A 105 -47.78 -10.32 -20.08
N SER A 106 -48.06 -9.40 -21.00
CA SER A 106 -49.44 -9.05 -21.36
C SER A 106 -50.09 -10.10 -22.27
N THR A 107 -51.27 -10.58 -21.88
CA THR A 107 -52.08 -11.51 -22.67
C THR A 107 -53.09 -10.79 -23.59
N GLU A 108 -52.80 -9.54 -23.93
CA GLU A 108 -53.57 -8.71 -24.85
C GLU A 108 -52.86 -8.62 -26.21
N PHE A 109 -53.00 -9.67 -27.01
CA PHE A 109 -52.26 -9.86 -28.26
C PHE A 109 -52.75 -8.94 -29.37
N LEU A 110 -51.82 -8.18 -29.98
CA LEU A 110 -52.13 -7.34 -31.13
C LEU A 110 -51.88 -8.13 -32.41
N ILE A 111 -52.94 -8.35 -33.19
CA ILE A 111 -52.87 -8.96 -34.51
C ILE A 111 -52.71 -7.84 -35.54
N SER A 112 -51.47 -7.38 -35.73
CA SER A 112 -51.14 -6.28 -36.66
C SER A 112 -51.50 -6.59 -38.11
N ASP A 113 -51.36 -7.87 -38.49
CA ASP A 113 -51.35 -8.30 -39.88
C ASP A 113 -52.76 -8.60 -40.39
N PHE A 114 -53.74 -8.65 -39.49
CA PHE A 114 -55.16 -8.79 -39.83
C PHE A 114 -55.82 -7.42 -39.99
N SER A 115 -56.16 -7.07 -41.24
CA SER A 115 -57.02 -5.91 -41.53
C SER A 115 -57.81 -6.10 -42.82
N PHE A 116 -58.99 -5.50 -42.91
CA PHE A 116 -59.80 -5.51 -44.13
C PHE A 116 -60.55 -4.19 -44.35
N THR A 117 -60.94 -3.92 -45.59
CA THR A 117 -61.70 -2.71 -45.98
C THR A 117 -62.98 -3.07 -46.69
N TRP A 118 -64.04 -2.28 -46.48
CA TRP A 118 -65.30 -2.40 -47.21
C TRP A 118 -65.82 -1.04 -47.68
N THR A 119 -66.75 -1.08 -48.64
CA THR A 119 -67.44 0.10 -49.19
C THR A 119 -68.66 0.42 -48.34
N LEU A 120 -68.94 1.71 -48.13
CA LEU A 120 -70.11 2.18 -47.40
C LEU A 120 -71.23 2.58 -48.36
N ASP A 121 -72.43 2.05 -48.13
CA ASP A 121 -73.62 2.50 -48.85
C ASP A 121 -74.05 3.90 -48.38
N GLY A 122 -73.63 4.91 -49.14
CA GLY A 122 -73.92 6.32 -48.88
C GLY A 122 -73.05 6.93 -47.77
N TYR A 123 -73.68 7.66 -46.84
CA TYR A 123 -73.00 8.38 -45.76
C TYR A 123 -73.51 7.94 -44.37
N PRO A 124 -73.34 6.66 -43.99
CA PRO A 124 -73.71 6.18 -42.66
C PRO A 124 -72.93 6.94 -41.57
N ASN A 125 -73.54 7.04 -40.39
CA ASN A 125 -72.91 7.62 -39.21
C ASN A 125 -71.89 6.65 -38.58
N THR A 126 -71.04 7.13 -37.68
CA THR A 126 -69.95 6.33 -37.10
C THR A 126 -70.44 5.02 -36.46
N SER A 127 -71.57 5.05 -35.75
CA SER A 127 -72.11 3.85 -35.08
C SER A 127 -72.64 2.80 -36.08
N GLU A 128 -73.18 3.25 -37.21
CA GLU A 128 -73.58 2.36 -38.31
C GLU A 128 -72.36 1.72 -39.00
N ILE A 129 -71.28 2.49 -39.20
CA ILE A 129 -70.01 1.97 -39.73
C ILE A 129 -69.39 0.95 -38.77
N GLU A 130 -69.36 1.24 -37.47
CA GLU A 130 -68.85 0.32 -36.43
C GLU A 130 -69.66 -0.97 -36.36
N LYS A 131 -70.99 -0.89 -36.50
CA LYS A 131 -71.87 -2.06 -36.56
C LYS A 131 -71.57 -2.92 -37.79
N GLN A 132 -71.50 -2.32 -38.99
CA GLN A 132 -71.18 -3.03 -40.23
C GLN A 132 -69.82 -3.73 -40.16
N GLY A 133 -68.79 -3.06 -39.63
CA GLY A 133 -67.47 -3.65 -39.50
C GLY A 133 -67.42 -4.86 -38.55
N LYS A 134 -68.18 -4.80 -37.44
CA LYS A 134 -68.34 -5.94 -36.52
C LYS A 134 -69.11 -7.10 -37.17
N GLU A 135 -70.18 -6.81 -37.90
CA GLU A 135 -70.96 -7.82 -38.64
C GLU A 135 -70.16 -8.49 -39.76
N LEU A 136 -69.27 -7.76 -40.44
CA LEU A 136 -68.36 -8.30 -41.44
C LEU A 136 -67.22 -9.13 -40.84
N PHE A 137 -66.70 -8.75 -39.65
CA PHE A 137 -65.64 -9.50 -38.99
C PHE A 137 -66.10 -10.92 -38.62
N VAL A 138 -67.26 -11.06 -37.96
CA VAL A 138 -67.82 -12.37 -37.58
C VAL A 138 -68.30 -13.22 -38.76
N GLN A 139 -68.39 -12.65 -39.96
CA GLN A 139 -68.63 -13.41 -41.20
C GLN A 139 -67.35 -13.95 -41.84
N LYS A 140 -66.19 -13.38 -41.49
CA LYS A 140 -64.87 -13.73 -42.06
C LYS A 140 -64.05 -14.65 -41.17
N VAL A 141 -64.19 -14.52 -39.85
CA VAL A 141 -63.33 -15.16 -38.86
C VAL A 141 -64.17 -15.81 -37.77
N ASP A 142 -64.01 -17.11 -37.59
CA ASP A 142 -64.39 -17.79 -36.37
C ASP A 142 -63.21 -17.79 -35.38
N LEU A 143 -63.19 -16.79 -34.48
CA LEU A 143 -62.14 -16.68 -33.45
C LEU A 143 -62.18 -17.81 -32.42
N ARG A 144 -63.35 -18.42 -32.20
CA ARG A 144 -63.47 -19.56 -31.31
C ARG A 144 -62.71 -20.73 -31.92
N LYS A 145 -63.03 -21.09 -33.16
CA LYS A 145 -62.33 -22.12 -33.93
C LYS A 145 -60.82 -21.90 -34.02
N VAL A 146 -60.35 -20.65 -34.14
CA VAL A 146 -58.91 -20.32 -34.09
C VAL A 146 -58.27 -20.70 -32.75
N LEU A 147 -58.91 -20.33 -31.63
CA LEU A 147 -58.43 -20.68 -30.29
C LEU A 147 -58.54 -22.18 -30.01
N GLU A 148 -59.54 -22.85 -30.58
CA GLU A 148 -59.72 -24.30 -30.43
C GLU A 148 -58.54 -25.09 -30.99
N TYR A 149 -58.03 -24.70 -32.17
CA TYR A 149 -56.83 -25.31 -32.76
C TYR A 149 -55.57 -24.95 -31.97
N LEU A 150 -55.50 -23.73 -31.42
CA LEU A 150 -54.37 -23.33 -30.59
C LEU A 150 -54.30 -24.13 -29.28
N MET A 151 -55.44 -24.45 -28.66
CA MET A 151 -55.51 -25.29 -27.46
C MET A 151 -55.11 -26.75 -27.68
N ILE A 152 -55.22 -27.25 -28.92
CA ILE A 152 -54.77 -28.60 -29.31
C ILE A 152 -53.27 -28.61 -29.59
N ASN A 153 -52.76 -27.62 -30.31
CA ASN A 153 -51.38 -27.61 -30.81
C ASN A 153 -50.37 -26.94 -29.86
N CYS A 154 -50.85 -26.14 -28.92
CA CYS A 154 -50.05 -25.44 -27.91
C CYS A 154 -50.56 -25.77 -26.49
N PRO A 155 -50.68 -27.06 -26.12
CA PRO A 155 -51.29 -27.48 -24.86
C PRO A 155 -50.45 -27.07 -23.65
N TYR A 156 -49.12 -26.96 -23.85
CA TYR A 156 -48.19 -26.39 -22.88
C TYR A 156 -48.30 -24.87 -22.88
N GLU A 157 -48.10 -24.17 -24.01
CA GLU A 157 -47.94 -22.71 -24.05
C GLU A 157 -49.20 -21.94 -23.59
N LEU A 158 -50.37 -22.59 -23.56
CA LEU A 158 -51.60 -22.05 -22.99
C LEU A 158 -51.85 -22.41 -21.51
N TYR A 159 -50.83 -22.84 -20.75
CA TYR A 159 -51.01 -23.24 -19.35
C TYR A 159 -51.54 -22.13 -18.42
N TRP A 160 -51.33 -20.87 -18.77
CA TRP A 160 -51.75 -19.72 -17.99
C TRP A 160 -53.18 -19.25 -18.33
N PHE A 161 -53.75 -19.73 -19.43
CA PHE A 161 -55.02 -19.26 -19.98
C PHE A 161 -56.23 -19.79 -19.17
N ASP A 162 -57.06 -18.88 -18.67
CA ASP A 162 -58.32 -19.21 -18.01
C ASP A 162 -59.41 -19.54 -19.02
N LYS A 163 -59.40 -20.80 -19.46
CA LYS A 163 -60.38 -21.38 -20.39
C LYS A 163 -61.83 -21.16 -19.94
N THR A 164 -62.09 -21.02 -18.63
CA THR A 164 -63.44 -20.78 -18.09
C THR A 164 -63.99 -19.39 -18.38
N GLN A 165 -63.11 -18.41 -18.65
CA GLN A 165 -63.45 -17.02 -18.91
C GLN A 165 -63.53 -16.69 -20.42
N GLY A 166 -63.25 -17.66 -21.29
CA GLY A 166 -63.26 -17.46 -22.74
C GLY A 166 -62.20 -16.45 -23.21
N PHE A 167 -62.51 -15.69 -24.26
CA PHE A 167 -61.63 -14.64 -24.79
C PHE A 167 -62.41 -13.35 -25.02
N GLN A 168 -61.71 -12.23 -25.07
CA GLN A 168 -62.27 -10.94 -25.48
C GLN A 168 -61.53 -10.42 -26.71
N TYR A 169 -62.14 -9.50 -27.46
CA TYR A 169 -61.40 -8.75 -28.47
C TYR A 169 -61.86 -7.30 -28.58
N THR A 170 -60.94 -6.45 -29.02
CA THR A 170 -61.22 -5.08 -29.44
C THR A 170 -60.64 -4.83 -30.82
N SER A 171 -61.14 -3.81 -31.52
CA SER A 171 -60.69 -3.46 -32.87
C SER A 171 -60.91 -1.98 -33.12
N SER A 172 -60.12 -1.39 -34.00
CA SER A 172 -60.35 -0.05 -34.54
C SER A 172 -61.16 -0.14 -35.84
N ILE A 173 -62.26 0.61 -35.91
CA ILE A 173 -63.03 0.80 -37.15
C ILE A 173 -62.95 2.27 -37.55
N GLY A 174 -62.32 2.54 -38.69
CA GLY A 174 -62.03 3.90 -39.16
C GLY A 174 -62.57 4.15 -40.57
N LYS A 175 -63.12 5.35 -40.79
CA LYS A 175 -63.52 5.80 -42.13
C LYS A 175 -62.29 6.21 -42.94
N LYS A 176 -62.08 5.58 -44.09
CA LYS A 176 -61.10 5.99 -45.12
C LYS A 176 -61.83 6.79 -46.20
N TYR A 177 -61.08 7.50 -47.05
CA TYR A 177 -61.56 8.45 -48.08
C TYR A 177 -62.99 8.18 -48.60
N SER A 178 -63.83 9.22 -48.55
CA SER A 178 -65.30 9.23 -48.76
C SER A 178 -65.90 7.97 -49.41
N GLN A 179 -66.60 7.18 -48.58
CA GLN A 179 -67.33 5.93 -48.88
C GLN A 179 -66.56 4.61 -48.71
N THR A 180 -65.43 4.59 -47.99
CA THR A 180 -64.81 3.33 -47.52
C THR A 180 -64.58 3.33 -46.00
N ALA A 181 -64.54 2.14 -45.40
CA ALA A 181 -64.15 1.93 -44.01
C ALA A 181 -63.15 0.78 -43.88
N GLN A 182 -62.36 0.79 -42.82
CA GLN A 182 -61.32 -0.18 -42.51
C GLN A 182 -61.51 -0.73 -41.10
N PHE A 183 -61.37 -2.06 -40.97
CA PHE A 183 -61.17 -2.77 -39.71
C PHE A 183 -59.67 -3.03 -39.55
N SER A 184 -59.10 -2.64 -38.42
CA SER A 184 -57.67 -2.82 -38.11
C SER A 184 -57.44 -2.85 -36.60
N ASN A 185 -56.20 -3.06 -36.17
CA ASN A 185 -55.81 -3.10 -34.74
C ASN A 185 -56.65 -4.12 -33.95
N LEU A 186 -56.82 -5.32 -34.51
CA LEU A 186 -57.47 -6.42 -33.78
C LEU A 186 -56.60 -6.78 -32.58
N ARG A 187 -57.12 -6.60 -31.37
CA ARG A 187 -56.49 -7.02 -30.12
C ARG A 187 -57.32 -8.13 -29.50
N ILE A 188 -56.73 -9.28 -29.25
CA ILE A 188 -57.36 -10.45 -28.64
C ILE A 188 -56.80 -10.59 -27.22
N THR A 189 -57.69 -10.63 -26.23
CA THR A 189 -57.33 -10.70 -24.82
C THR A 189 -57.72 -12.08 -24.29
N LEU A 190 -56.71 -12.84 -23.85
CA LEU A 190 -56.90 -14.14 -23.20
C LEU A 190 -56.74 -13.97 -21.68
N PRO A 191 -57.78 -14.17 -20.85
CA PRO A 191 -57.67 -13.98 -19.41
C PRO A 191 -56.67 -14.95 -18.77
N VAL A 192 -55.90 -14.46 -17.81
CA VAL A 192 -54.94 -15.24 -17.02
C VAL A 192 -55.65 -15.82 -15.79
N ALA A 193 -55.50 -17.14 -15.58
CA ALA A 193 -56.10 -17.81 -14.44
C ALA A 193 -55.52 -17.29 -13.11
N GLN A 194 -56.35 -17.29 -12.06
CA GLN A 194 -56.10 -16.53 -10.84
C GLN A 194 -54.74 -16.82 -10.16
N SER A 195 -54.22 -18.04 -10.29
CA SER A 195 -52.95 -18.50 -9.70
C SER A 195 -51.70 -18.06 -10.47
N TYR A 196 -51.84 -17.46 -11.66
CA TYR A 196 -50.72 -17.14 -12.56
C TYR A 196 -50.62 -15.66 -12.92
N ARG A 197 -51.46 -14.81 -12.35
CA ARG A 197 -51.52 -13.39 -12.72
C ARG A 197 -50.77 -12.48 -11.76
N ASP A 198 -50.02 -11.53 -12.32
CA ASP A 198 -49.43 -10.40 -11.57
C ASP A 198 -50.50 -9.33 -11.30
N GLY A 199 -51.47 -9.68 -10.45
CA GLY A 199 -52.57 -8.82 -10.00
C GLY A 199 -53.69 -8.53 -11.02
N SER A 200 -53.40 -8.48 -12.33
CA SER A 200 -54.38 -8.22 -13.40
C SER A 200 -54.78 -9.48 -14.16
N SER A 201 -56.07 -9.66 -14.48
CA SER A 201 -56.54 -10.78 -15.31
C SER A 201 -56.01 -10.79 -16.76
N THR A 202 -55.16 -9.84 -17.15
CA THR A 202 -54.54 -9.73 -18.48
C THR A 202 -53.01 -9.66 -18.44
N GLN A 203 -52.40 -10.03 -17.30
CA GLN A 203 -50.95 -10.03 -17.09
C GLN A 203 -50.49 -11.36 -16.49
N MET A 204 -49.61 -12.04 -17.21
CA MET A 204 -49.01 -13.30 -16.80
C MET A 204 -47.76 -13.05 -15.95
N ASP A 205 -47.66 -13.71 -14.80
CA ASP A 205 -46.53 -13.63 -13.87
C ASP A 205 -45.26 -14.24 -14.49
N ALA A 206 -44.22 -13.43 -14.64
CA ALA A 206 -42.93 -13.84 -15.21
C ALA A 206 -42.19 -14.89 -14.35
N ALA A 207 -42.40 -14.93 -13.04
CA ALA A 207 -41.82 -15.97 -12.18
C ALA A 207 -42.53 -17.32 -12.39
N LYS A 208 -43.84 -17.30 -12.68
CA LYS A 208 -44.57 -18.50 -13.11
C LYS A 208 -44.14 -18.97 -14.49
N ALA A 209 -43.83 -18.05 -15.40
CA ALA A 209 -43.23 -18.36 -16.70
C ALA A 209 -41.85 -19.02 -16.59
N GLN A 210 -40.96 -18.51 -15.73
CA GLN A 210 -39.68 -19.16 -15.45
C GLN A 210 -39.82 -20.55 -14.83
N THR A 211 -40.82 -20.75 -13.96
CA THR A 211 -41.12 -22.08 -13.37
C THR A 211 -41.51 -23.09 -14.47
N ALA A 212 -42.40 -22.70 -15.37
CA ALA A 212 -42.83 -23.54 -16.48
C ALA A 212 -41.70 -23.81 -17.48
N ALA A 213 -40.86 -22.81 -17.78
CA ALA A 213 -39.70 -22.96 -18.66
C ALA A 213 -38.65 -23.94 -18.09
N ALA A 214 -38.45 -23.98 -16.77
CA ALA A 214 -37.58 -24.99 -16.13
C ALA A 214 -38.15 -26.40 -16.29
N ALA A 215 -39.47 -26.58 -16.14
CA ALA A 215 -40.15 -27.85 -16.39
C ALA A 215 -40.01 -28.33 -17.85
N VAL A 216 -40.02 -27.40 -18.83
CA VAL A 216 -39.72 -27.73 -20.24
C VAL A 216 -38.28 -28.18 -20.43
N ALA A 217 -37.31 -27.52 -19.80
CA ALA A 217 -35.91 -27.95 -19.88
C ALA A 217 -35.73 -29.39 -19.35
N THR A 218 -36.35 -29.71 -18.21
CA THR A 218 -36.36 -31.07 -17.66
C THR A 218 -37.00 -32.08 -18.62
N ALA A 219 -38.13 -31.75 -19.25
CA ALA A 219 -38.75 -32.60 -20.27
C ALA A 219 -37.87 -32.78 -21.52
N GLN A 220 -37.15 -31.74 -21.95
CA GLN A 220 -36.22 -31.80 -23.08
C GLN A 220 -34.97 -32.63 -22.77
N ASP A 221 -34.43 -32.53 -21.55
CA ASP A 221 -33.30 -33.35 -21.10
C ASP A 221 -33.67 -34.84 -21.05
N ILE A 222 -34.90 -35.17 -20.64
CA ILE A 222 -35.45 -36.53 -20.72
C ILE A 222 -35.52 -37.00 -22.19
N VAL A 223 -36.06 -36.19 -23.10
CA VAL A 223 -36.11 -36.56 -24.53
C VAL A 223 -34.70 -36.75 -25.12
N ALA A 224 -33.77 -35.87 -24.79
CA ALA A 224 -32.38 -35.96 -25.22
C ALA A 224 -31.68 -37.24 -24.71
N LYS A 225 -31.95 -37.64 -23.47
CA LYS A 225 -31.42 -38.88 -22.85
C LYS A 225 -31.82 -40.15 -23.62
N TYR A 226 -33.01 -40.19 -24.22
CA TYR A 226 -33.51 -41.37 -24.94
C TYR A 226 -33.50 -41.22 -26.48
N ALA A 227 -33.04 -40.10 -27.03
CA ALA A 227 -33.14 -39.77 -28.46
C ALA A 227 -32.59 -40.86 -29.42
N GLY A 228 -31.48 -41.50 -29.05
CA GLY A 228 -30.84 -42.58 -29.82
C GLY A 228 -31.41 -43.99 -29.60
N LYS A 229 -32.35 -44.16 -28.66
CA LYS A 229 -32.90 -45.48 -28.31
C LYS A 229 -34.02 -45.92 -29.24
N SER A 230 -34.32 -47.22 -29.23
CA SER A 230 -35.47 -47.77 -29.96
C SER A 230 -36.79 -47.15 -29.48
N ASP A 231 -37.81 -47.17 -30.32
CA ASP A 231 -39.13 -46.62 -30.00
C ASP A 231 -39.70 -47.19 -28.68
N TYR A 232 -39.57 -48.50 -28.46
CA TYR A 232 -40.00 -49.14 -27.20
C TYR A 232 -39.20 -48.65 -25.99
N GLU A 233 -37.87 -48.51 -26.10
CA GLU A 233 -37.02 -48.02 -25.02
C GLU A 233 -37.28 -46.54 -24.68
N LYS A 234 -37.54 -45.70 -25.69
CA LYS A 234 -38.00 -44.31 -25.50
C LYS A 234 -39.28 -44.27 -24.69
N LEU A 235 -40.31 -45.00 -25.14
CA LEU A 235 -41.61 -45.07 -24.45
C LEU A 235 -41.47 -45.61 -23.02
N LYS A 236 -40.68 -46.67 -22.82
CA LYS A 236 -40.42 -47.25 -21.50
C LYS A 236 -39.68 -46.27 -20.60
N GLY A 237 -38.64 -45.60 -21.11
CA GLY A 237 -37.87 -44.59 -20.40
C GLY A 237 -38.73 -43.41 -19.97
N TYR A 238 -39.55 -42.86 -20.86
CA TYR A 238 -40.46 -41.75 -20.54
C TYR A 238 -41.49 -42.12 -19.47
N LYS A 239 -42.03 -43.35 -19.51
CA LYS A 239 -42.86 -43.87 -18.42
C LYS A 239 -42.09 -43.91 -17.10
N GLU A 240 -40.86 -44.40 -17.10
CA GLU A 240 -40.03 -44.55 -15.90
C GLU A 240 -39.65 -43.20 -15.29
N GLU A 241 -39.26 -42.21 -16.10
CA GLU A 241 -38.98 -40.84 -15.65
C GLU A 241 -40.23 -40.17 -15.06
N ILE A 242 -41.37 -40.23 -15.75
CA ILE A 242 -42.64 -39.65 -15.25
C ILE A 242 -43.03 -40.27 -13.89
N CYS A 243 -42.95 -41.61 -13.76
CA CYS A 243 -43.23 -42.29 -12.48
C CYS A 243 -42.22 -41.95 -11.37
N ALA A 244 -40.98 -41.60 -11.72
CA ALA A 244 -39.96 -41.19 -10.74
C ALA A 244 -40.10 -39.72 -10.29
N LEU A 245 -40.62 -38.85 -11.16
CA LEU A 245 -40.67 -37.40 -10.93
C LEU A 245 -41.95 -36.92 -10.24
N THR A 246 -43.04 -37.69 -10.26
CA THR A 246 -44.33 -37.24 -9.70
C THR A 246 -45.10 -38.34 -8.97
N SER A 247 -45.96 -37.95 -8.03
CA SER A 247 -46.80 -38.85 -7.23
C SER A 247 -48.29 -38.54 -7.42
N TYR A 248 -49.12 -39.56 -7.22
CA TYR A 248 -50.56 -39.50 -7.52
C TYR A 248 -51.35 -38.71 -6.46
N ASP A 249 -52.03 -37.63 -6.87
CA ASP A 249 -52.87 -36.82 -5.97
C ASP A 249 -54.23 -37.49 -5.67
N HIS A 250 -54.22 -38.40 -4.70
CA HIS A 250 -55.43 -39.04 -4.19
C HIS A 250 -56.44 -38.05 -3.57
N ALA A 251 -56.01 -36.86 -3.12
CA ALA A 251 -56.89 -35.85 -2.54
C ALA A 251 -57.65 -35.07 -3.63
N ALA A 252 -56.99 -34.68 -4.72
CA ALA A 252 -57.67 -34.12 -5.89
C ALA A 252 -58.59 -35.13 -6.57
N ALA A 253 -58.15 -36.39 -6.75
CA ALA A 253 -58.94 -37.44 -7.38
C ALA A 253 -60.26 -37.74 -6.64
N SER A 254 -60.24 -37.69 -5.31
CA SER A 254 -61.46 -37.87 -4.49
C SER A 254 -62.31 -36.59 -4.34
N GLY A 255 -61.75 -35.42 -4.67
CA GLY A 255 -62.41 -34.12 -4.58
C GLY A 255 -63.32 -33.75 -5.76
N GLY A 256 -63.30 -34.52 -6.85
CA GLY A 256 -64.17 -34.28 -8.01
C GLY A 256 -63.90 -32.98 -8.76
N LYS A 257 -62.63 -32.54 -8.84
CA LYS A 257 -62.23 -31.38 -9.65
C LYS A 257 -62.54 -31.64 -11.14
N PRO A 258 -63.01 -30.64 -11.91
CA PRO A 258 -63.20 -30.77 -13.35
C PRO A 258 -61.86 -30.93 -14.08
N TYR A 259 -61.88 -31.63 -15.22
CA TYR A 259 -60.74 -31.80 -16.11
C TYR A 259 -60.20 -30.47 -16.65
N GLY A 260 -58.95 -30.46 -17.10
CA GLY A 260 -58.39 -29.39 -17.91
C GLY A 260 -57.33 -28.51 -17.23
N ASP A 261 -56.93 -28.82 -16.00
CA ASP A 261 -55.84 -28.13 -15.29
C ASP A 261 -54.49 -28.37 -16.01
N PRO A 262 -53.90 -27.33 -16.63
CA PRO A 262 -52.67 -27.47 -17.40
C PRO A 262 -51.41 -27.50 -16.54
N TRP A 263 -51.48 -27.23 -15.23
CA TRP A 263 -50.32 -27.43 -14.36
C TRP A 263 -50.05 -28.90 -14.04
N GLN A 264 -51.01 -29.79 -14.29
CA GLN A 264 -50.79 -31.23 -14.15
C GLN A 264 -49.73 -31.82 -15.10
N ILE A 265 -49.29 -31.10 -16.14
CA ILE A 265 -48.10 -31.49 -16.90
C ILE A 265 -46.83 -30.79 -16.39
N ILE A 266 -46.93 -29.54 -15.93
CA ILE A 266 -45.80 -28.78 -15.38
C ILE A 266 -45.30 -29.43 -14.06
N TYR A 267 -46.21 -29.80 -13.16
CA TYR A 267 -45.95 -30.52 -11.91
C TYR A 267 -45.35 -31.93 -12.07
N VAL A 268 -45.23 -32.45 -13.30
CA VAL A 268 -44.49 -33.69 -13.58
C VAL A 268 -43.00 -33.40 -13.77
N PHE A 269 -42.64 -32.19 -14.19
CA PHE A 269 -41.26 -31.84 -14.59
C PHE A 269 -40.67 -30.66 -13.81
N ASP A 270 -41.41 -30.02 -12.90
CA ASP A 270 -40.93 -28.86 -12.11
C ASP A 270 -39.96 -29.23 -10.98
N GLY A 271 -39.76 -30.53 -10.73
CA GLY A 271 -38.85 -31.06 -9.71
C GLY A 271 -39.30 -30.80 -8.27
N ASN A 272 -40.56 -30.43 -8.05
CA ASN A 272 -41.08 -30.09 -6.73
C ASN A 272 -41.82 -31.28 -6.09
N PRO A 273 -41.31 -31.87 -4.99
CA PRO A 273 -41.96 -33.02 -4.34
C PRO A 273 -43.30 -32.68 -3.66
N ASP A 274 -43.63 -31.39 -3.47
CA ASP A 274 -44.92 -30.96 -2.91
C ASP A 274 -46.04 -30.92 -3.97
N THR A 275 -45.71 -31.01 -5.26
CA THR A 275 -46.69 -31.01 -6.36
C THR A 275 -47.01 -32.42 -6.83
N ASN A 276 -48.30 -32.72 -6.93
CA ASN A 276 -48.83 -34.05 -7.22
C ASN A 276 -49.90 -33.92 -8.31
N VAL A 277 -50.11 -34.97 -9.11
CA VAL A 277 -51.00 -34.94 -10.29
C VAL A 277 -51.95 -36.14 -10.30
N VAL A 278 -53.07 -36.04 -11.01
CA VAL A 278 -53.97 -37.20 -11.23
C VAL A 278 -53.75 -37.81 -12.61
N CYS A 279 -54.58 -38.77 -13.02
CA CYS A 279 -54.46 -39.48 -14.31
C CYS A 279 -54.31 -38.59 -15.54
N GLU A 280 -54.88 -37.38 -15.52
CA GLU A 280 -54.73 -36.39 -16.57
C GLU A 280 -53.28 -35.88 -16.73
N GLY A 281 -52.54 -35.70 -15.63
CA GLY A 281 -51.14 -35.25 -15.65
C GLY A 281 -50.20 -36.28 -16.26
N TYR A 282 -50.23 -37.51 -15.73
CA TYR A 282 -49.43 -38.63 -16.24
C TYR A 282 -49.66 -38.86 -17.75
N ALA A 283 -50.92 -38.91 -18.19
CA ALA A 283 -51.24 -39.20 -19.59
C ALA A 283 -50.80 -38.07 -20.55
N LYS A 284 -50.90 -36.80 -20.11
CA LYS A 284 -50.44 -35.64 -20.90
C LYS A 284 -48.93 -35.49 -20.92
N ALA A 285 -48.26 -35.70 -19.79
CA ALA A 285 -46.80 -35.69 -19.71
C ALA A 285 -46.19 -36.75 -20.63
N PHE A 286 -46.78 -37.95 -20.68
CA PHE A 286 -46.34 -39.03 -21.56
C PHE A 286 -46.49 -38.66 -23.04
N THR A 287 -47.68 -38.18 -23.44
CA THR A 287 -47.91 -37.69 -24.81
C THR A 287 -46.95 -36.55 -25.17
N TYR A 288 -46.66 -35.63 -24.26
CA TYR A 288 -45.76 -34.50 -24.51
C TYR A 288 -44.30 -34.91 -24.75
N LEU A 289 -43.74 -35.81 -23.95
CA LEU A 289 -42.39 -36.37 -24.22
C LEU A 289 -42.37 -37.10 -25.56
N CYS A 290 -43.46 -37.80 -25.91
CA CYS A 290 -43.61 -38.45 -27.20
C CYS A 290 -43.72 -37.47 -28.37
N ASP A 291 -44.47 -36.36 -28.24
CA ASP A 291 -44.61 -35.34 -29.28
C ASP A 291 -43.31 -34.55 -29.52
N LEU A 292 -42.47 -34.41 -28.49
CA LEU A 292 -41.11 -33.87 -28.60
C LEU A 292 -40.10 -34.85 -29.24
N SER A 293 -40.48 -36.12 -29.43
CA SER A 293 -39.59 -37.19 -29.88
C SER A 293 -39.76 -37.54 -31.34
N GLN A 294 -38.67 -38.01 -31.95
CA GLN A 294 -38.73 -38.73 -33.21
C GLN A 294 -38.85 -40.24 -32.96
N PHE A 295 -39.91 -40.83 -33.49
CA PHE A 295 -40.17 -42.27 -33.55
C PHE A 295 -40.10 -42.76 -35.00
N ASP A 296 -39.74 -44.03 -35.18
CA ASP A 296 -39.68 -44.68 -36.50
C ASP A 296 -41.01 -45.34 -36.88
N ASP A 297 -41.74 -45.91 -35.91
CA ASP A 297 -43.04 -46.58 -36.10
C ASP A 297 -44.04 -46.35 -34.93
N ALA A 298 -43.61 -45.75 -33.81
CA ALA A 298 -44.51 -45.44 -32.70
C ALA A 298 -45.35 -44.16 -32.89
N ALA A 299 -46.59 -44.19 -32.38
CA ALA A 299 -47.45 -43.02 -32.22
C ALA A 299 -48.29 -43.13 -30.93
N VAL A 300 -48.53 -42.00 -30.24
CA VAL A 300 -49.22 -41.97 -28.94
C VAL A 300 -50.46 -41.09 -29.00
N TYR A 301 -51.55 -41.54 -28.37
CA TYR A 301 -52.85 -40.88 -28.34
C TYR A 301 -53.33 -40.74 -26.89
N SER A 302 -53.71 -39.53 -26.48
CA SER A 302 -54.34 -39.26 -25.19
C SER A 302 -55.83 -39.62 -25.21
N ILE A 303 -56.29 -40.42 -24.24
CA ILE A 303 -57.63 -41.01 -24.20
C ILE A 303 -58.31 -40.70 -22.87
N THR A 304 -59.56 -40.25 -22.90
CA THR A 304 -60.42 -40.21 -21.70
C THR A 304 -61.43 -41.34 -21.70
N GLY A 305 -62.03 -41.56 -20.54
CA GLY A 305 -63.13 -42.49 -20.41
C GLY A 305 -63.44 -42.74 -18.95
N LYS A 306 -63.89 -43.96 -18.66
CA LYS A 306 -64.20 -44.41 -17.32
C LYS A 306 -63.48 -45.70 -17.00
N MET A 307 -62.70 -45.67 -15.91
CA MET A 307 -62.13 -46.85 -15.28
C MET A 307 -63.12 -47.34 -14.20
N SER A 308 -63.81 -48.44 -14.49
CA SER A 308 -64.78 -49.11 -13.61
C SER A 308 -65.88 -48.20 -13.05
N GLY A 309 -66.24 -47.15 -13.79
CA GLY A 309 -67.32 -46.22 -13.50
C GLY A 309 -66.87 -44.83 -13.02
N ALA A 310 -65.62 -44.66 -12.58
CA ALA A 310 -65.02 -43.36 -12.30
C ALA A 310 -64.37 -42.78 -13.57
N GLY A 311 -64.36 -41.46 -13.74
CA GLY A 311 -63.64 -40.80 -14.84
C GLY A 311 -62.14 -41.07 -14.76
N HIS A 312 -61.49 -41.31 -15.90
CA HIS A 312 -60.07 -41.65 -16.00
C HIS A 312 -59.46 -41.15 -17.31
N MET A 313 -58.13 -41.00 -17.34
CA MET A 313 -57.36 -40.66 -18.53
C MET A 313 -56.16 -41.60 -18.67
N TRP A 314 -55.85 -42.02 -19.90
CA TRP A 314 -54.77 -42.94 -20.22
C TRP A 314 -54.27 -42.70 -21.65
N ASN A 315 -53.32 -43.51 -22.13
CA ASN A 315 -52.81 -43.43 -23.49
C ASN A 315 -53.06 -44.72 -24.28
N ILE A 316 -53.24 -44.59 -25.58
CA ILE A 316 -53.06 -45.69 -26.53
C ILE A 316 -51.78 -45.42 -27.31
N VAL A 317 -50.95 -46.45 -27.44
CA VAL A 317 -49.69 -46.40 -28.18
C VAL A 317 -49.81 -47.37 -29.35
N ARG A 318 -49.69 -46.85 -30.57
CA ARG A 318 -49.47 -47.64 -31.76
C ARG A 318 -47.97 -47.92 -31.87
N LEU A 319 -47.59 -49.17 -32.01
CA LEU A 319 -46.20 -49.63 -32.16
C LEU A 319 -46.21 -50.95 -32.94
N GLU A 320 -45.29 -51.13 -33.88
CA GLU A 320 -45.18 -52.32 -34.74
C GLU A 320 -46.52 -52.63 -35.47
N GLY A 321 -47.19 -51.56 -35.90
CA GLY A 321 -48.52 -51.61 -36.54
C GLY A 321 -49.71 -51.95 -35.64
N ASN A 322 -49.51 -52.23 -34.34
CA ASN A 322 -50.53 -52.66 -33.39
C ASN A 322 -50.80 -51.60 -32.31
N ASN A 323 -52.02 -51.56 -31.74
CA ASN A 323 -52.35 -50.62 -30.66
C ASN A 323 -52.32 -51.30 -29.29
N TYR A 324 -51.61 -50.71 -28.33
CA TYR A 324 -51.48 -51.15 -26.95
C TYR A 324 -51.94 -50.05 -25.98
N MET A 325 -52.36 -50.43 -24.78
CA MET A 325 -52.83 -49.46 -23.78
C MET A 325 -51.75 -49.19 -22.74
N ALA A 326 -51.40 -47.92 -22.56
CA ALA A 326 -50.49 -47.45 -21.52
C ALA A 326 -51.29 -46.61 -20.50
N ASP A 327 -51.36 -47.07 -19.26
CA ASP A 327 -51.98 -46.34 -18.15
C ASP A 327 -50.94 -46.17 -17.05
N LEU A 328 -50.17 -45.08 -17.14
CA LEU A 328 -49.02 -44.82 -16.28
C LEU A 328 -49.41 -44.69 -14.80
N THR A 329 -50.67 -44.37 -14.50
CA THR A 329 -51.19 -44.28 -13.12
C THR A 329 -51.54 -45.63 -12.50
N ASN A 330 -51.45 -46.69 -13.30
CA ASN A 330 -51.58 -48.07 -12.88
C ASN A 330 -50.26 -48.83 -13.05
N CYS A 331 -49.12 -48.16 -12.93
CA CYS A 331 -47.82 -48.82 -12.89
C CYS A 331 -47.26 -48.98 -11.46
N ASP A 332 -47.80 -48.27 -10.46
CA ASP A 332 -47.33 -48.34 -9.07
C ASP A 332 -47.57 -49.72 -8.42
N GLU A 333 -46.79 -50.05 -7.38
CA GLU A 333 -46.89 -51.32 -6.67
C GLU A 333 -48.31 -51.58 -6.12
N GLY A 334 -48.92 -52.70 -6.53
CA GLY A 334 -50.28 -53.10 -6.13
C GLY A 334 -51.42 -52.61 -7.04
N THR A 335 -51.11 -51.93 -8.15
CA THR A 335 -52.08 -51.47 -9.15
C THR A 335 -52.28 -52.47 -10.32
N VAL A 336 -52.88 -52.04 -11.44
CA VAL A 336 -53.30 -52.93 -12.56
C VAL A 336 -52.14 -53.44 -13.43
N GLY A 337 -51.08 -52.65 -13.58
CA GLY A 337 -49.93 -52.91 -14.46
C GLY A 337 -48.69 -53.46 -13.75
N TYR A 338 -48.80 -53.85 -12.49
CA TYR A 338 -47.70 -54.48 -11.75
C TYR A 338 -47.49 -55.96 -12.16
N PRO A 339 -46.24 -56.45 -12.30
CA PRO A 339 -44.98 -55.72 -12.24
C PRO A 339 -44.68 -54.99 -13.56
N ASP A 340 -44.09 -53.79 -13.44
CA ASP A 340 -43.84 -52.79 -14.48
C ASP A 340 -43.67 -53.30 -15.92
N GLN A 341 -44.78 -53.28 -16.66
CA GLN A 341 -44.78 -53.30 -18.12
C GLN A 341 -45.22 -51.93 -18.64
N LEU A 342 -44.59 -51.44 -19.71
CA LEU A 342 -44.96 -50.19 -20.40
C LEU A 342 -46.43 -50.22 -20.86
N PHE A 343 -46.89 -51.39 -21.30
CA PHE A 343 -48.26 -51.63 -21.72
C PHE A 343 -48.96 -52.53 -20.72
N LEU A 344 -50.26 -52.28 -20.51
CA LEU A 344 -51.14 -53.24 -19.87
C LEU A 344 -51.28 -54.49 -20.74
N LYS A 345 -51.38 -55.65 -20.08
CA LYS A 345 -51.65 -56.95 -20.72
C LYS A 345 -52.87 -56.90 -21.64
N ALA A 346 -52.91 -57.77 -22.64
CA ALA A 346 -54.04 -57.83 -23.57
C ALA A 346 -55.39 -57.99 -22.83
N PRO A 347 -56.44 -57.27 -23.27
CA PRO A 347 -57.74 -57.32 -22.63
C PRO A 347 -58.36 -58.71 -22.80
N VAL A 348 -58.83 -59.30 -21.69
CA VAL A 348 -59.42 -60.65 -21.71
C VAL A 348 -60.82 -60.71 -22.33
N SER A 349 -61.47 -59.57 -22.46
CA SER A 349 -62.73 -59.39 -23.20
C SER A 349 -63.03 -57.91 -23.42
N GLY A 350 -63.74 -57.59 -24.50
CA GLY A 350 -64.23 -56.24 -24.77
C GLY A 350 -64.12 -55.83 -26.24
N ASN A 351 -64.56 -54.61 -26.53
CA ASN A 351 -64.38 -53.90 -27.80
C ASN A 351 -64.62 -52.41 -27.60
N VAL A 352 -64.36 -51.59 -28.62
CA VAL A 352 -64.51 -50.12 -28.57
C VAL A 352 -65.88 -49.68 -28.01
N SER A 353 -66.99 -50.22 -28.53
CA SER A 353 -68.34 -49.84 -28.10
C SER A 353 -68.74 -50.25 -26.68
N SER A 354 -68.14 -51.32 -26.14
CA SER A 354 -68.52 -51.91 -24.85
C SER A 354 -67.47 -51.72 -23.76
N GLY A 355 -66.29 -51.21 -24.09
CA GLY A 355 -65.11 -51.13 -23.24
C GLY A 355 -64.31 -52.43 -23.16
N TYR A 356 -63.04 -52.30 -22.75
CA TYR A 356 -62.08 -53.38 -22.58
C TYR A 356 -61.94 -53.77 -21.10
N THR A 357 -61.85 -55.07 -20.83
CA THR A 357 -61.70 -55.63 -19.48
C THR A 357 -60.32 -56.27 -19.33
N PHE A 358 -59.57 -55.82 -18.33
CA PHE A 358 -58.21 -56.26 -18.04
C PHE A 358 -58.21 -57.14 -16.80
N LYS A 359 -57.54 -58.30 -16.89
CA LYS A 359 -57.56 -59.31 -15.82
C LYS A 359 -56.47 -59.04 -14.81
N THR A 360 -56.88 -58.76 -13.57
CA THR A 360 -56.01 -58.50 -12.42
C THR A 360 -56.55 -59.25 -11.20
N SER A 361 -56.04 -58.92 -10.01
CA SER A 361 -56.63 -59.35 -8.73
C SER A 361 -58.09 -58.87 -8.52
N LYS A 362 -58.56 -57.84 -9.25
CA LYS A 362 -59.91 -57.25 -9.10
C LYS A 362 -60.73 -57.13 -10.40
N ASN A 363 -60.14 -57.34 -11.58
CA ASN A 363 -60.72 -57.13 -12.92
C ASN A 363 -61.26 -55.72 -13.15
N TYR A 364 -60.50 -54.88 -13.86
CA TYR A 364 -60.92 -53.51 -14.17
C TYR A 364 -61.44 -53.40 -15.60
N LYS A 365 -62.48 -52.58 -15.77
CA LYS A 365 -63.10 -52.31 -17.07
C LYS A 365 -62.87 -50.86 -17.46
N TYR A 366 -62.33 -50.63 -18.65
CA TYR A 366 -62.13 -49.31 -19.24
C TYR A 366 -63.16 -49.10 -20.35
N THR A 367 -63.94 -48.03 -20.30
CA THR A 367 -64.87 -47.65 -21.37
C THR A 367 -64.50 -46.26 -21.87
N TYR A 368 -64.36 -46.08 -23.18
CA TYR A 368 -64.19 -44.76 -23.79
C TYR A 368 -65.41 -43.88 -23.54
N ASP A 369 -65.22 -42.56 -23.41
CA ASP A 369 -66.33 -41.62 -23.43
C ASP A 369 -66.95 -41.56 -24.83
N ALA A 370 -68.29 -41.53 -24.88
CA ALA A 370 -69.04 -41.73 -26.12
C ALA A 370 -70.45 -41.13 -26.07
N GLY A 371 -71.02 -40.85 -27.24
CA GLY A 371 -72.47 -40.75 -27.43
C GLY A 371 -73.13 -39.58 -26.70
N GLY A 372 -72.58 -38.37 -26.87
CA GLY A 372 -73.05 -37.15 -26.20
C GLY A 372 -72.49 -36.96 -24.79
N SER A 373 -71.64 -37.87 -24.32
CA SER A 373 -70.52 -37.51 -23.44
C SER A 373 -69.50 -36.77 -24.30
N VAL A 374 -68.75 -35.83 -23.73
CA VAL A 374 -67.65 -35.24 -24.47
C VAL A 374 -66.43 -35.05 -23.53
N PRO A 375 -65.21 -35.37 -23.97
CA PRO A 375 -64.84 -35.76 -25.32
C PRO A 375 -65.44 -37.11 -25.83
N ASP A 376 -66.08 -37.11 -27.01
CA ASP A 376 -66.57 -38.34 -27.67
C ASP A 376 -65.39 -39.03 -28.36
N ILE A 377 -64.62 -39.73 -27.54
CA ILE A 377 -63.39 -40.44 -27.92
C ILE A 377 -63.66 -41.45 -29.04
N ILE A 378 -64.79 -42.17 -28.99
CA ILE A 378 -65.19 -43.12 -30.04
C ILE A 378 -65.42 -42.40 -31.37
N GLY A 379 -66.06 -41.23 -31.34
CA GLY A 379 -66.14 -40.35 -32.50
C GLY A 379 -64.76 -39.95 -33.02
N MET A 380 -63.86 -39.49 -32.14
CA MET A 380 -62.58 -38.85 -32.53
C MET A 380 -61.66 -39.75 -33.33
N TYR A 381 -61.30 -40.88 -32.71
CA TYR A 381 -60.16 -41.68 -33.09
C TYR A 381 -60.60 -42.90 -33.92
N GLY A 382 -61.91 -43.17 -33.94
CA GLY A 382 -62.50 -44.29 -34.64
C GLY A 382 -62.05 -45.66 -34.12
N GLU A 383 -62.58 -46.72 -34.72
CA GLU A 383 -62.24 -48.08 -34.28
C GLU A 383 -60.80 -48.49 -34.64
N GLU A 384 -60.13 -47.84 -35.61
CA GLU A 384 -58.75 -48.20 -35.99
C GLU A 384 -57.75 -47.95 -34.85
N ILE A 385 -57.79 -46.77 -34.22
CA ILE A 385 -56.88 -46.42 -33.11
C ILE A 385 -57.35 -47.07 -31.81
N LEU A 386 -58.66 -47.10 -31.56
CA LEU A 386 -59.23 -47.54 -30.29
C LEU A 386 -59.30 -49.07 -30.12
N THR A 387 -59.04 -49.84 -31.18
CA THR A 387 -59.01 -51.31 -31.10
C THR A 387 -57.66 -51.79 -30.60
N LEU A 388 -57.63 -52.32 -29.38
CA LEU A 388 -56.43 -52.87 -28.75
C LEU A 388 -56.05 -54.25 -29.30
N HIS A 389 -54.75 -54.53 -29.34
CA HIS A 389 -54.19 -55.81 -29.75
C HIS A 389 -54.61 -56.95 -28.81
N SER A 390 -54.79 -58.16 -29.35
CA SER A 390 -55.29 -59.32 -28.61
C SER A 390 -54.21 -60.13 -27.85
N GLU A 391 -52.94 -59.79 -28.02
CA GLU A 391 -51.81 -60.44 -27.35
C GLU A 391 -50.89 -59.42 -26.66
N ASP A 392 -50.30 -59.81 -25.52
CA ASP A 392 -49.32 -59.02 -24.75
C ASP A 392 -48.13 -58.66 -25.64
N TYR A 393 -47.73 -57.38 -25.69
CA TYR A 393 -46.49 -56.97 -26.37
C TYR A 393 -45.27 -57.71 -25.78
N GLN A 394 -44.40 -58.23 -26.65
CA GLN A 394 -43.16 -58.89 -26.27
C GLN A 394 -41.97 -58.06 -26.76
N PRO A 395 -41.18 -57.43 -25.87
CA PRO A 395 -40.01 -56.68 -26.29
C PRO A 395 -38.92 -57.59 -26.89
N PRO A 396 -38.08 -57.10 -27.81
CA PRO A 396 -36.95 -57.87 -28.34
C PRO A 396 -35.95 -58.26 -27.23
N VAL A 397 -35.51 -59.52 -27.21
CA VAL A 397 -34.44 -59.98 -26.31
C VAL A 397 -33.09 -59.84 -27.02
N LEU A 398 -32.19 -59.06 -26.45
CA LEU A 398 -30.83 -58.87 -26.96
C LEU A 398 -29.87 -59.88 -26.29
N THR A 399 -28.83 -60.34 -27.00
CA THR A 399 -27.84 -61.29 -26.47
C THR A 399 -26.44 -60.68 -26.47
N LEU A 400 -25.71 -60.79 -25.36
CA LEU A 400 -24.38 -60.20 -25.21
C LEU A 400 -23.33 -61.04 -25.97
N SER A 401 -22.93 -60.55 -27.14
CA SER A 401 -21.78 -61.06 -27.90
C SER A 401 -20.48 -60.39 -27.46
N GLY A 402 -19.34 -60.99 -27.83
CA GLY A 402 -18.01 -60.43 -27.64
C GLY A 402 -17.03 -61.38 -26.97
N THR A 403 -15.88 -60.85 -26.56
CA THR A 403 -14.88 -61.53 -25.71
C THR A 403 -14.33 -60.54 -24.69
N VAL A 404 -13.80 -61.05 -23.57
CA VAL A 404 -13.10 -60.24 -22.56
C VAL A 404 -11.73 -60.83 -22.27
N GLN A 405 -10.71 -59.97 -22.26
CA GLN A 405 -9.33 -60.29 -21.92
C GLN A 405 -8.89 -59.42 -20.74
N ILE A 406 -8.08 -59.99 -19.84
CA ILE A 406 -7.39 -59.19 -18.81
C ILE A 406 -6.03 -58.76 -19.38
N THR A 407 -5.74 -57.47 -19.27
CA THR A 407 -4.41 -56.89 -19.54
C THR A 407 -3.83 -56.27 -18.27
N GLY A 408 -2.51 -56.07 -18.25
CA GLY A 408 -1.75 -55.75 -17.03
C GLY A 408 -1.05 -56.98 -16.42
N ASN A 409 -0.14 -56.74 -15.49
CA ASN A 409 0.59 -57.80 -14.79
C ASN A 409 -0.16 -58.23 -13.52
N ALA A 410 -0.39 -59.53 -13.35
CA ALA A 410 -0.98 -60.07 -12.12
C ALA A 410 0.02 -59.94 -10.96
N GLN A 411 -0.09 -58.83 -10.24
CA GLN A 411 0.88 -58.43 -9.22
C GLN A 411 0.23 -57.46 -8.23
N VAL A 412 0.56 -57.60 -6.94
CA VAL A 412 0.03 -56.71 -5.90
C VAL A 412 0.31 -55.25 -6.26
N GLY A 413 -0.71 -54.39 -6.21
CA GLY A 413 -0.61 -52.97 -6.56
C GLY A 413 -0.58 -52.64 -8.06
N SER A 414 -0.44 -53.62 -8.96
CA SER A 414 -0.46 -53.38 -10.41
C SER A 414 -1.89 -53.35 -10.96
N LEU A 415 -2.24 -52.33 -11.75
CA LEU A 415 -3.58 -52.24 -12.34
C LEU A 415 -3.80 -53.34 -13.38
N LEU A 416 -4.86 -54.13 -13.20
CA LEU A 416 -5.42 -55.01 -14.21
C LEU A 416 -6.62 -54.34 -14.89
N THR A 417 -6.77 -54.54 -16.19
CA THR A 417 -7.85 -53.96 -17.00
C THR A 417 -8.61 -55.07 -17.73
N ALA A 418 -9.94 -55.01 -17.71
CA ALA A 418 -10.83 -55.88 -18.47
C ALA A 418 -11.13 -55.26 -19.83
N GLU A 419 -10.38 -55.68 -20.86
CA GLU A 419 -10.60 -55.24 -22.25
C GLU A 419 -11.68 -56.11 -22.90
N VAL A 420 -12.79 -55.48 -23.28
CA VAL A 420 -13.93 -56.14 -23.92
C VAL A 420 -13.96 -55.80 -25.40
N ASN A 421 -13.91 -56.83 -26.25
CA ASN A 421 -13.87 -56.71 -27.70
C ASN A 421 -15.13 -57.31 -28.33
N ASP A 422 -15.58 -56.74 -29.45
CA ASP A 422 -16.76 -57.17 -30.22
C ASP A 422 -18.09 -57.24 -29.41
N ALA A 423 -18.18 -56.47 -28.32
CA ALA A 423 -19.43 -56.19 -27.63
C ALA A 423 -20.29 -55.20 -28.44
N PRO A 424 -21.63 -55.26 -28.35
CA PRO A 424 -22.51 -54.27 -28.97
C PRO A 424 -22.18 -52.85 -28.48
N GLU A 425 -22.09 -51.88 -29.40
CA GLU A 425 -21.59 -50.53 -29.14
C GLU A 425 -22.41 -49.74 -28.10
N GLU A 426 -23.69 -50.10 -27.90
CA GLU A 426 -24.58 -49.51 -26.90
C GLU A 426 -24.72 -50.32 -25.60
N ALA A 427 -24.01 -51.44 -25.45
CA ALA A 427 -24.13 -52.30 -24.26
C ALA A 427 -23.50 -51.65 -23.02
N ILE A 428 -24.31 -51.35 -22.00
CA ILE A 428 -23.82 -50.83 -20.72
C ILE A 428 -23.23 -52.00 -19.93
N LEU A 429 -21.91 -52.16 -20.03
CA LEU A 429 -21.17 -53.26 -19.42
C LEU A 429 -21.09 -53.14 -17.89
N ARG A 430 -21.31 -54.26 -17.20
CA ARG A 430 -21.15 -54.46 -15.76
C ARG A 430 -20.07 -55.50 -15.53
N TYR A 431 -19.17 -55.25 -14.59
CA TYR A 431 -18.02 -56.11 -14.32
C TYR A 431 -18.14 -56.73 -12.93
N GLN A 432 -17.58 -57.91 -12.73
CA GLN A 432 -17.32 -58.49 -11.42
C GLN A 432 -16.00 -59.25 -11.48
N TRP A 433 -15.05 -58.88 -10.62
CA TRP A 433 -13.78 -59.59 -10.49
C TRP A 433 -13.86 -60.74 -9.48
N TYR A 434 -13.09 -61.79 -9.73
CA TYR A 434 -13.07 -63.03 -8.97
C TYR A 434 -11.63 -63.41 -8.59
N ARG A 435 -11.49 -63.94 -7.37
CA ARG A 435 -10.28 -64.57 -6.84
C ARG A 435 -10.49 -66.08 -6.87
N GLY A 436 -9.88 -66.75 -7.84
CA GLY A 436 -10.30 -68.09 -8.23
C GLY A 436 -11.77 -68.09 -8.66
N ASP A 437 -12.61 -68.92 -8.00
CA ASP A 437 -14.05 -68.99 -8.25
C ASP A 437 -14.89 -68.04 -7.35
N GLN A 438 -14.26 -67.30 -6.42
CA GLN A 438 -14.97 -66.45 -5.45
C GLN A 438 -15.02 -64.99 -5.90
N ALA A 439 -16.23 -64.41 -5.99
CA ALA A 439 -16.40 -62.99 -6.29
C ALA A 439 -15.74 -62.13 -5.20
N ILE A 440 -14.98 -61.12 -5.63
CA ILE A 440 -14.34 -60.15 -4.74
C ILE A 440 -15.37 -59.05 -4.43
N PRO A 441 -15.73 -58.81 -3.15
CA PRO A 441 -16.67 -57.76 -2.79
C PRO A 441 -16.26 -56.40 -3.34
N ASP A 442 -17.24 -55.63 -3.82
CA ASP A 442 -17.11 -54.26 -4.35
C ASP A 442 -16.18 -54.10 -5.57
N ALA A 443 -15.57 -55.17 -6.09
CA ALA A 443 -14.73 -55.17 -7.28
C ALA A 443 -15.58 -55.25 -8.57
N ALA A 444 -16.37 -54.19 -8.81
CA ALA A 444 -17.32 -54.09 -9.93
C ALA A 444 -16.87 -53.16 -11.08
N GLY A 445 -15.62 -52.68 -11.06
CA GLY A 445 -15.06 -51.81 -12.09
C GLY A 445 -14.51 -52.56 -13.30
N SER A 446 -14.32 -51.84 -14.43
CA SER A 446 -13.59 -52.35 -15.60
C SER A 446 -12.10 -52.57 -15.34
N THR A 447 -11.59 -52.14 -14.19
CA THR A 447 -10.23 -52.38 -13.72
C THR A 447 -10.25 -52.92 -12.29
N TYR A 448 -9.16 -53.58 -11.90
CA TYR A 448 -8.93 -54.05 -10.54
C TYR A 448 -7.46 -53.99 -10.18
N THR A 449 -7.14 -53.54 -8.98
CA THR A 449 -5.78 -53.53 -8.44
C THR A 449 -5.66 -54.65 -7.42
N PRO A 450 -4.86 -55.71 -7.65
CA PRO A 450 -4.71 -56.80 -6.70
C PRO A 450 -4.14 -56.31 -5.36
N SER A 451 -4.77 -56.76 -4.28
CA SER A 451 -4.37 -56.52 -2.89
C SER A 451 -3.41 -57.59 -2.38
N GLU A 452 -2.88 -57.43 -1.17
CA GLU A 452 -2.11 -58.51 -0.50
C GLU A 452 -2.93 -59.80 -0.34
N ASP A 453 -4.25 -59.70 -0.19
CA ASP A 453 -5.15 -60.87 -0.06
C ASP A 453 -5.28 -61.68 -1.38
N ASP A 454 -4.83 -61.13 -2.52
CA ASP A 454 -4.80 -61.78 -3.82
C ASP A 454 -3.49 -62.54 -4.08
N LEU A 455 -2.46 -62.34 -3.25
CA LEU A 455 -1.11 -62.87 -3.47
C LEU A 455 -1.12 -64.40 -3.66
N GLY A 456 -0.54 -64.85 -4.78
CA GLY A 456 -0.50 -66.26 -5.18
C GLY A 456 -1.82 -66.84 -5.72
N GLN A 457 -2.89 -66.05 -5.82
CA GLN A 457 -4.16 -66.45 -6.44
C GLN A 457 -4.23 -66.02 -7.91
N THR A 458 -5.04 -66.70 -8.72
CA THR A 458 -5.37 -66.23 -10.08
C THR A 458 -6.62 -65.38 -10.06
N LEU A 459 -6.66 -64.34 -10.89
CA LEU A 459 -7.80 -63.42 -11.00
C LEU A 459 -8.54 -63.60 -12.33
N SER A 460 -9.85 -63.45 -12.32
CA SER A 460 -10.68 -63.46 -13.53
C SER A 460 -11.79 -62.40 -13.44
N VAL A 461 -12.40 -62.06 -14.57
CA VAL A 461 -13.50 -61.09 -14.63
C VAL A 461 -14.66 -61.65 -15.45
N ALA A 462 -15.87 -61.48 -14.93
CA ALA A 462 -17.12 -61.71 -15.65
C ALA A 462 -17.73 -60.36 -16.05
N VAL A 463 -18.28 -60.28 -17.26
CA VAL A 463 -18.91 -59.09 -17.82
C VAL A 463 -20.33 -59.42 -18.28
N THR A 464 -21.30 -58.67 -17.77
CA THR A 464 -22.71 -58.70 -18.21
C THR A 464 -23.09 -57.33 -18.78
N ALA A 465 -24.30 -57.18 -19.33
CA ALA A 465 -24.79 -55.89 -19.80
C ALA A 465 -26.28 -55.72 -19.53
N ASP A 466 -26.70 -54.52 -19.15
CA ASP A 466 -28.10 -54.23 -18.85
C ASP A 466 -28.95 -54.38 -20.13
N GLY A 467 -30.03 -55.16 -20.06
CA GLY A 467 -30.91 -55.43 -21.21
C GLY A 467 -30.45 -56.55 -22.15
N TYR A 468 -29.30 -57.19 -21.90
CA TYR A 468 -28.78 -58.31 -22.68
C TYR A 468 -28.75 -59.62 -21.86
N GLU A 469 -29.13 -60.73 -22.48
CA GLU A 469 -28.86 -62.07 -21.94
C GLU A 469 -27.44 -62.53 -22.28
N GLY A 470 -26.70 -63.03 -21.28
CA GLY A 470 -25.37 -63.62 -21.46
C GLY A 470 -24.34 -63.14 -20.44
N THR A 471 -23.14 -63.73 -20.48
CA THR A 471 -21.99 -63.30 -19.67
C THR A 471 -20.70 -63.63 -20.41
N LEU A 472 -19.86 -62.63 -20.62
CA LEU A 472 -18.50 -62.82 -21.14
C LEU A 472 -17.57 -63.09 -19.97
N ASN A 473 -16.80 -64.17 -20.00
CA ASN A 473 -15.87 -64.53 -18.93
C ASN A 473 -14.44 -64.53 -19.46
N SER A 474 -13.51 -63.94 -18.72
CA SER A 474 -12.10 -63.92 -19.11
C SER A 474 -11.45 -65.30 -18.90
N GLN A 475 -10.27 -65.49 -19.50
CA GLN A 475 -9.35 -66.46 -18.93
C GLN A 475 -8.80 -65.92 -17.59
N PRO A 476 -8.47 -66.79 -16.61
CA PRO A 476 -7.75 -66.36 -15.42
C PRO A 476 -6.35 -65.83 -15.76
N THR A 477 -5.85 -64.90 -14.95
CA THR A 477 -4.45 -64.46 -14.99
C THR A 477 -3.50 -65.56 -14.52
N ASP A 478 -2.19 -65.37 -14.73
CA ASP A 478 -1.18 -66.03 -13.91
C ASP A 478 -1.36 -65.69 -12.41
N PRO A 479 -0.84 -66.51 -11.48
CA PRO A 479 -0.92 -66.23 -10.05
C PRO A 479 -0.29 -64.88 -9.68
N VAL A 480 -0.99 -64.07 -8.90
CA VAL A 480 -0.57 -62.72 -8.50
C VAL A 480 0.77 -62.77 -7.78
N ALA A 481 1.77 -62.08 -8.34
CA ALA A 481 3.11 -61.97 -7.77
C ALA A 481 3.23 -60.85 -6.73
N GLU A 482 4.24 -60.93 -5.87
CA GLU A 482 4.67 -59.83 -5.00
C GLU A 482 5.21 -58.67 -5.85
N ALA A 483 4.95 -57.43 -5.48
CA ALA A 483 5.46 -56.27 -6.20
C ALA A 483 7.00 -56.16 -6.07
N PRO A 484 7.76 -55.86 -7.13
CA PRO A 484 9.10 -55.31 -6.93
C PRO A 484 8.93 -53.98 -6.18
N GLY A 485 9.74 -53.78 -5.13
CA GLY A 485 9.83 -52.46 -4.52
C GLY A 485 10.21 -51.40 -5.57
N PRO A 486 9.72 -50.15 -5.44
CA PRO A 486 10.00 -49.11 -6.42
C PRO A 486 11.50 -48.93 -6.61
N MET A 487 11.93 -48.78 -7.86
CA MET A 487 13.35 -48.65 -8.19
C MET A 487 13.87 -47.32 -7.67
N VAL A 488 15.02 -47.32 -6.98
CA VAL A 488 15.55 -46.10 -6.37
C VAL A 488 16.33 -45.31 -7.42
N LEU A 489 15.92 -44.06 -7.65
CA LEU A 489 16.73 -43.06 -8.37
C LEU A 489 17.53 -42.22 -7.38
N THR A 490 18.69 -41.75 -7.83
CA THR A 490 19.50 -40.78 -7.10
C THR A 490 19.90 -39.64 -8.01
N VAL A 491 20.09 -38.45 -7.45
CA VAL A 491 20.57 -37.28 -8.20
C VAL A 491 22.09 -37.24 -8.12
N THR A 492 22.76 -37.11 -9.27
CA THR A 492 24.24 -37.11 -9.33
C THR A 492 24.84 -35.73 -9.59
N GLU A 493 24.17 -34.89 -10.37
CA GLU A 493 24.61 -33.53 -10.73
C GLU A 493 23.39 -32.70 -11.21
N ALA A 494 23.59 -31.39 -11.27
CA ALA A 494 22.60 -30.43 -11.77
C ALA A 494 23.19 -29.49 -12.82
N GLN A 495 22.32 -28.88 -13.63
CA GLN A 495 22.63 -27.81 -14.56
C GLN A 495 21.80 -26.58 -14.20
N ALA A 496 22.43 -25.41 -14.28
CA ALA A 496 21.79 -24.14 -13.95
C ALA A 496 22.32 -23.00 -14.82
N GLU A 497 21.59 -21.89 -14.85
CA GLU A 497 21.92 -20.74 -15.71
C GLU A 497 22.91 -19.78 -15.04
N ASN A 498 23.87 -19.29 -15.83
CA ASN A 498 24.68 -18.13 -15.48
C ASN A 498 23.80 -16.89 -15.35
N LYS A 499 24.09 -16.05 -14.36
CA LYS A 499 23.32 -14.84 -14.03
C LYS A 499 24.23 -13.62 -13.85
N ALA A 500 23.64 -12.43 -13.86
CA ALA A 500 24.29 -11.26 -13.27
C ALA A 500 24.05 -11.26 -11.75
N TYR A 501 24.94 -10.59 -11.02
CA TYR A 501 24.79 -10.34 -9.59
C TYR A 501 23.47 -9.60 -9.32
N ASP A 502 22.62 -10.18 -8.47
CA ASP A 502 21.33 -9.63 -8.06
C ASP A 502 21.15 -9.58 -6.53
N GLY A 503 22.16 -10.03 -5.76
CA GLY A 503 22.10 -10.17 -4.29
C GLY A 503 21.55 -11.51 -3.79
N SER A 504 21.17 -12.44 -4.69
CA SER A 504 20.54 -13.72 -4.34
C SER A 504 21.42 -14.92 -4.65
N THR A 505 21.47 -15.87 -3.71
CA THR A 505 22.07 -17.21 -3.88
C THR A 505 21.27 -18.13 -4.81
N ALA A 506 20.06 -17.72 -5.22
CA ALA A 506 19.18 -18.50 -6.06
C ALA A 506 19.65 -18.53 -7.52
N VAL A 507 19.70 -19.73 -8.10
CA VAL A 507 19.98 -19.98 -9.53
C VAL A 507 18.83 -20.77 -10.15
N THR A 508 18.52 -20.52 -11.42
CA THR A 508 17.51 -21.28 -12.18
C THR A 508 18.11 -22.63 -12.57
N ILE A 509 17.42 -23.73 -12.24
CA ILE A 509 17.85 -25.08 -12.63
C ILE A 509 17.28 -25.41 -14.00
N THR A 510 18.14 -25.82 -14.93
CA THR A 510 17.76 -26.18 -16.31
C THR A 510 17.83 -27.67 -16.60
N GLY A 511 18.55 -28.43 -15.78
CA GLY A 511 18.67 -29.88 -15.92
C GLY A 511 19.06 -30.57 -14.62
N ILE A 512 18.65 -31.83 -14.49
CA ILE A 512 19.00 -32.73 -13.39
C ILE A 512 19.41 -34.06 -13.99
N THR A 513 20.58 -34.58 -13.62
CA THR A 513 21.01 -35.93 -14.02
C THR A 513 20.60 -36.94 -12.96
N LEU A 514 19.83 -37.95 -13.38
CA LEU A 514 19.35 -39.05 -12.55
C LEU A 514 20.16 -40.32 -12.84
N ASP A 515 20.63 -41.00 -11.79
CA ASP A 515 21.18 -42.36 -11.87
C ASP A 515 20.14 -43.41 -11.46
N GLY A 516 20.20 -44.59 -12.10
CA GLY A 516 19.27 -45.71 -11.91
C GLY A 516 18.15 -45.85 -12.97
N VAL A 517 18.01 -44.88 -13.88
CA VAL A 517 16.98 -44.89 -14.94
C VAL A 517 17.13 -46.09 -15.87
N GLN A 518 16.06 -46.86 -16.08
CA GLN A 518 16.07 -48.02 -16.98
C GLN A 518 15.98 -47.60 -18.45
N SER A 519 16.67 -48.35 -19.32
CA SER A 519 16.71 -48.08 -20.77
C SER A 519 15.32 -48.18 -21.41
N GLY A 520 14.78 -47.04 -21.83
CA GLY A 520 13.47 -46.93 -22.50
C GLY A 520 12.34 -46.39 -21.61
N ASP A 521 12.59 -46.21 -20.32
CA ASP A 521 11.67 -45.51 -19.43
C ASP A 521 11.79 -43.99 -19.62
N ASP A 522 10.64 -43.32 -19.72
CA ASP A 522 10.51 -41.87 -19.75
C ASP A 522 10.30 -41.35 -18.33
N VAL A 523 11.40 -40.96 -17.68
CA VAL A 523 11.42 -40.38 -16.33
C VAL A 523 12.47 -39.27 -16.23
N SER A 524 12.09 -38.13 -15.66
CA SER A 524 12.94 -36.95 -15.45
C SER A 524 12.52 -36.19 -14.19
N VAL A 525 13.11 -35.01 -13.92
CA VAL A 525 12.67 -34.10 -12.83
C VAL A 525 11.98 -32.89 -13.46
N ASP A 526 10.91 -32.40 -12.84
CA ASP A 526 10.34 -31.11 -13.25
C ASP A 526 11.30 -29.95 -12.91
N THR A 527 11.87 -29.33 -13.94
CA THR A 527 12.71 -28.13 -13.81
C THR A 527 11.90 -26.83 -14.00
N SER A 528 10.59 -26.91 -14.24
CA SER A 528 9.72 -25.76 -14.56
C SER A 528 9.61 -24.78 -13.37
N GLY A 529 10.42 -23.71 -13.40
CA GLY A 529 10.51 -22.77 -12.28
C GLY A 529 11.29 -23.30 -11.08
N LEU A 530 12.03 -24.41 -11.24
CA LEU A 530 12.88 -24.97 -10.21
C LEU A 530 14.09 -24.06 -9.96
N SER A 531 14.32 -23.69 -8.70
CA SER A 531 15.49 -22.92 -8.29
C SER A 531 16.26 -23.63 -7.19
N GLY A 532 17.58 -23.70 -7.37
CA GLY A 532 18.52 -24.17 -6.36
C GLY A 532 19.31 -23.02 -5.76
N THR A 533 20.05 -23.28 -4.69
CA THR A 533 20.88 -22.29 -3.99
C THR A 533 22.36 -22.66 -4.04
N VAL A 534 23.19 -21.72 -4.51
CA VAL A 534 24.65 -21.83 -4.43
C VAL A 534 25.16 -21.32 -3.08
N SER A 535 26.44 -21.56 -2.78
CA SER A 535 27.04 -21.30 -1.46
C SER A 535 27.21 -19.81 -1.08
N GLY A 536 26.99 -18.90 -2.01
CA GLY A 536 27.12 -17.45 -1.82
C GLY A 536 26.40 -16.68 -2.93
N ALA A 537 26.20 -15.38 -2.75
CA ALA A 537 25.53 -14.52 -3.73
C ALA A 537 26.51 -13.66 -4.54
N ASP A 538 27.76 -13.54 -4.09
CA ASP A 538 28.79 -12.68 -4.68
C ASP A 538 29.16 -13.13 -6.09
N ALA A 539 29.65 -12.19 -6.92
CA ALA A 539 30.11 -12.50 -8.26
C ALA A 539 31.33 -13.44 -8.23
N GLY A 540 31.26 -14.51 -9.02
CA GLY A 540 32.22 -15.61 -9.02
C GLY A 540 31.64 -16.89 -9.64
N THR A 541 32.46 -17.93 -9.71
CA THR A 541 32.10 -19.24 -10.28
C THR A 541 31.75 -20.22 -9.16
N TYR A 542 30.62 -20.91 -9.28
CA TYR A 542 30.07 -21.83 -8.30
C TYR A 542 29.97 -23.24 -8.87
N SER A 543 30.57 -24.20 -8.18
CA SER A 543 30.69 -25.59 -8.61
C SER A 543 29.71 -26.56 -7.94
N THR A 544 28.89 -26.08 -7.00
CA THR A 544 27.89 -26.89 -6.31
C THR A 544 26.59 -26.13 -6.04
N VAL A 545 25.47 -26.84 -5.97
CA VAL A 545 24.13 -26.30 -5.70
C VAL A 545 23.38 -27.19 -4.70
N THR A 546 22.63 -26.56 -3.79
CA THR A 546 21.65 -27.23 -2.94
C THR A 546 20.29 -27.12 -3.59
N LEU A 547 19.58 -28.24 -3.75
CA LEU A 547 18.27 -28.28 -4.39
C LEU A 547 17.14 -28.35 -3.36
N PRO A 548 15.95 -27.81 -3.65
CA PRO A 548 14.74 -28.10 -2.88
C PRO A 548 14.28 -29.53 -3.14
N GLN A 549 13.14 -29.94 -2.56
CA GLN A 549 12.53 -31.22 -2.92
C GLN A 549 12.18 -31.26 -4.41
N LEU A 550 12.57 -32.36 -5.06
CA LEU A 550 12.41 -32.62 -6.48
C LEU A 550 11.26 -33.58 -6.73
N THR A 551 10.49 -33.33 -7.78
CA THR A 551 9.37 -34.18 -8.21
C THR A 551 9.74 -34.87 -9.53
N LEU A 552 9.51 -36.19 -9.61
CA LEU A 552 9.67 -36.93 -10.85
C LEU A 552 8.52 -36.64 -11.83
N THR A 553 8.84 -36.63 -13.12
CA THR A 553 7.90 -36.47 -14.23
C THR A 553 8.21 -37.49 -15.32
N GLY A 554 7.33 -37.61 -16.32
CA GLY A 554 7.42 -38.61 -17.39
C GLY A 554 6.54 -39.81 -17.13
N SER A 555 6.20 -40.54 -18.20
CA SER A 555 5.23 -41.64 -18.20
C SER A 555 5.65 -42.87 -17.38
N ALA A 556 6.91 -42.95 -16.92
CA ALA A 556 7.41 -44.01 -16.05
C ALA A 556 7.66 -43.57 -14.60
N ALA A 557 7.35 -42.31 -14.22
CA ALA A 557 7.71 -41.73 -12.92
C ALA A 557 7.27 -42.58 -11.70
N ASP A 558 6.03 -43.09 -11.71
CA ASP A 558 5.45 -43.86 -10.59
C ASP A 558 6.15 -45.21 -10.31
N ARG A 559 7.04 -45.66 -11.21
CA ARG A 559 7.83 -46.89 -11.03
C ARG A 559 9.09 -46.67 -10.17
N TYR A 560 9.39 -45.43 -9.81
CA TYR A 560 10.61 -45.03 -9.13
C TYR A 560 10.35 -44.27 -7.83
N VAL A 561 11.26 -44.39 -6.88
CA VAL A 561 11.36 -43.49 -5.72
C VAL A 561 12.65 -42.69 -5.84
N LEU A 562 12.51 -41.36 -5.91
CA LEU A 562 13.65 -40.46 -5.91
C LEU A 562 14.20 -40.27 -4.50
N THR A 563 15.46 -40.67 -4.29
CA THR A 563 16.22 -40.25 -3.12
C THR A 563 16.55 -38.77 -3.27
N GLN A 564 15.93 -37.93 -2.43
CA GLN A 564 16.19 -36.50 -2.40
C GLN A 564 17.64 -36.24 -1.96
N PRO A 565 18.37 -35.30 -2.59
CA PRO A 565 19.72 -34.96 -2.17
C PRO A 565 19.69 -34.27 -0.79
N ASP A 566 20.51 -34.78 0.13
CA ASP A 566 20.68 -34.24 1.50
C ASP A 566 21.95 -33.37 1.65
N ALA A 567 22.75 -33.28 0.59
CA ALA A 567 23.96 -32.47 0.48
C ALA A 567 23.99 -31.69 -0.85
N ALA A 568 24.86 -30.68 -0.93
CA ALA A 568 25.07 -29.93 -2.16
C ALA A 568 25.65 -30.82 -3.27
N LEU A 569 25.05 -30.73 -4.46
CA LEU A 569 25.39 -31.53 -5.65
C LEU A 569 26.35 -30.76 -6.56
N PRO A 570 27.19 -31.44 -7.36
CA PRO A 570 27.98 -30.82 -8.42
C PRO A 570 27.11 -30.08 -9.45
N LEU A 571 27.59 -28.92 -9.90
CA LEU A 571 27.11 -28.21 -11.09
C LEU A 571 27.99 -28.60 -12.29
N ASN A 572 27.37 -28.99 -13.41
CA ASN A 572 28.10 -29.40 -14.62
C ASN A 572 27.43 -28.89 -15.91
N PRO A 573 27.85 -27.73 -16.46
CA PRO A 573 29.01 -26.92 -16.08
C PRO A 573 28.81 -26.15 -14.75
N GLU A 574 29.91 -25.61 -14.23
CA GLU A 574 29.89 -24.63 -13.13
C GLU A 574 29.10 -23.37 -13.55
N VAL A 575 28.49 -22.69 -12.58
CA VAL A 575 27.67 -21.49 -12.81
C VAL A 575 28.46 -20.23 -12.48
N ASP A 576 28.50 -19.28 -13.42
CA ASP A 576 29.03 -17.94 -13.18
C ASP A 576 27.94 -16.96 -12.75
N ILE A 577 28.11 -16.37 -11.56
CA ILE A 577 27.49 -15.10 -11.20
C ILE A 577 28.43 -13.99 -11.68
N THR A 578 28.07 -13.32 -12.77
CA THR A 578 28.84 -12.23 -13.34
C THR A 578 28.60 -10.90 -12.60
N GLN A 579 29.58 -10.00 -12.63
CA GLN A 579 29.43 -8.68 -12.00
C GLN A 579 28.26 -7.89 -12.60
N ALA A 580 27.50 -7.21 -11.76
CA ALA A 580 26.46 -6.28 -12.19
C ALA A 580 27.07 -4.96 -12.72
N ALA A 581 26.31 -4.23 -13.53
CA ALA A 581 26.72 -2.92 -14.02
C ALA A 581 26.82 -1.91 -12.86
N ALA A 582 27.93 -1.18 -12.81
CA ALA A 582 28.21 -0.21 -11.74
C ALA A 582 27.04 0.75 -11.46
N PRO A 583 26.65 0.96 -10.19
CA PRO A 583 25.70 2.01 -9.82
C PRO A 583 26.38 3.39 -9.84
N ALA A 584 25.58 4.45 -9.86
CA ALA A 584 26.10 5.83 -9.81
C ALA A 584 26.64 6.16 -8.40
N SER A 585 27.93 6.42 -8.30
CA SER A 585 28.61 6.87 -7.07
C SER A 585 28.05 8.19 -6.54
N HIS A 586 28.18 8.41 -5.23
CA HIS A 586 27.90 9.72 -4.64
C HIS A 586 29.00 10.73 -4.99
N PRO A 587 28.65 12.02 -5.18
CA PRO A 587 29.64 13.08 -5.34
C PRO A 587 30.36 13.34 -4.01
N GLY A 588 31.69 13.46 -4.05
CA GLY A 588 32.47 13.94 -2.90
C GLY A 588 32.69 15.44 -2.97
N GLU A 589 32.74 16.12 -1.82
CA GLU A 589 33.21 17.51 -1.72
C GLU A 589 34.26 17.64 -0.62
N LEU A 590 35.36 18.34 -0.91
CA LEU A 590 36.44 18.60 0.04
C LEU A 590 36.80 20.09 0.02
N THR A 591 36.63 20.76 1.17
CA THR A 591 36.99 22.18 1.31
C THR A 591 38.44 22.32 1.79
N VAL A 592 39.19 23.24 1.17
CA VAL A 592 40.59 23.54 1.49
C VAL A 592 40.79 25.04 1.69
N THR A 593 41.67 25.43 2.62
CA THR A 593 41.87 26.83 3.00
C THR A 593 42.97 27.52 2.20
N ASN A 594 42.64 28.67 1.60
CA ASN A 594 43.58 29.58 0.93
C ASN A 594 44.67 30.07 1.89
N GLY A 595 45.89 30.26 1.38
CA GLY A 595 47.00 30.74 2.22
C GLY A 595 47.51 29.72 3.26
N LEU A 596 47.02 28.48 3.27
CA LEU A 596 47.41 27.42 4.19
C LEU A 596 48.01 26.21 3.44
N LYS A 597 49.20 25.78 3.85
CA LYS A 597 49.80 24.51 3.38
C LYS A 597 49.41 23.42 4.39
N HIS A 598 48.61 22.46 3.96
CA HIS A 598 48.07 21.41 4.83
C HIS A 598 47.75 20.14 4.02
N THR A 599 47.74 18.97 4.68
CA THR A 599 47.32 17.71 4.05
C THR A 599 45.93 17.36 4.53
N TYR A 600 44.95 17.51 3.64
CA TYR A 600 43.55 17.22 3.92
C TYR A 600 43.28 15.73 3.72
N THR A 601 42.35 15.18 4.49
CA THR A 601 41.91 13.78 4.36
C THR A 601 40.45 13.71 3.97
N PHE A 602 40.09 12.74 3.13
CA PHE A 602 38.71 12.46 2.73
C PHE A 602 38.41 10.96 2.89
N ASP A 603 37.25 10.64 3.44
CA ASP A 603 36.75 9.28 3.66
C ASP A 603 36.05 8.77 2.39
N LEU A 604 36.66 7.78 1.73
CA LEU A 604 36.23 7.30 0.42
C LEU A 604 34.94 6.48 0.47
N ASP A 605 34.54 5.97 1.65
CA ASP A 605 33.27 5.27 1.81
C ASP A 605 32.07 6.21 1.56
N GLN A 606 32.26 7.52 1.70
CA GLN A 606 31.24 8.54 1.36
C GLN A 606 30.93 8.60 -0.15
N LEU A 607 31.77 8.02 -1.01
CA LEU A 607 31.56 7.96 -2.45
C LEU A 607 30.72 6.74 -2.88
N LEU A 608 30.54 5.76 -1.99
CA LEU A 608 29.92 4.48 -2.33
C LEU A 608 28.43 4.66 -2.65
N PRO A 609 27.93 4.06 -3.74
CA PRO A 609 26.56 4.25 -4.19
C PRO A 609 25.52 3.65 -3.23
N ASN A 610 24.29 4.17 -3.29
CA ASN A 610 23.13 3.45 -2.74
C ASN A 610 22.85 2.22 -3.62
N LEU A 611 22.64 1.07 -2.98
CA LEU A 611 22.38 -0.21 -3.66
C LEU A 611 20.89 -0.59 -3.56
N PRO A 612 20.38 -1.43 -4.48
CA PRO A 612 19.10 -2.12 -4.31
C PRO A 612 19.06 -2.98 -3.05
N GLU A 613 17.86 -3.23 -2.50
CA GLU A 613 17.68 -4.07 -1.31
C GLU A 613 18.23 -5.49 -1.54
N GLY A 614 18.97 -6.00 -0.56
CA GLY A 614 19.65 -7.31 -0.64
C GLY A 614 20.99 -7.32 -1.38
N GLN A 615 21.37 -6.24 -2.07
CA GLN A 615 22.64 -6.15 -2.78
C GLN A 615 23.75 -5.48 -1.95
N VAL A 616 24.99 -5.95 -2.12
CA VAL A 616 26.21 -5.43 -1.49
C VAL A 616 27.34 -5.34 -2.51
N LEU A 617 28.27 -4.39 -2.35
CA LEU A 617 29.45 -4.28 -3.23
C LEU A 617 30.44 -5.46 -3.08
N GLY A 618 30.41 -6.14 -1.93
CA GLY A 618 31.43 -7.12 -1.54
C GLY A 618 32.69 -6.43 -1.02
N ASN A 619 33.87 -6.96 -1.35
CA ASN A 619 35.15 -6.40 -0.93
C ASN A 619 35.52 -5.18 -1.80
N VAL A 620 35.45 -3.98 -1.23
CA VAL A 620 35.77 -2.71 -1.91
C VAL A 620 37.27 -2.38 -1.81
N THR A 621 37.84 -1.86 -2.88
CA THR A 621 39.18 -1.28 -2.91
C THR A 621 39.20 0.01 -3.73
N TYR A 622 40.09 0.93 -3.36
CA TYR A 622 40.16 2.27 -3.93
C TYR A 622 41.52 2.53 -4.59
N THR A 623 41.51 3.26 -5.71
CA THR A 623 42.70 3.68 -6.44
C THR A 623 42.64 5.17 -6.76
N LEU A 624 43.79 5.86 -6.73
CA LEU A 624 43.87 7.27 -7.13
C LEU A 624 44.05 7.35 -8.65
N ASN A 625 43.01 7.77 -9.37
CA ASN A 625 43.05 7.85 -10.83
C ASN A 625 43.72 9.15 -11.31
N SER A 626 43.30 10.31 -10.79
CA SER A 626 43.96 11.59 -11.10
C SER A 626 43.67 12.69 -10.08
N VAL A 627 44.56 13.67 -10.00
CA VAL A 627 44.34 14.93 -9.28
C VAL A 627 44.48 16.06 -10.29
N ARG A 628 43.46 16.91 -10.40
CA ARG A 628 43.40 18.02 -11.37
C ARG A 628 42.91 19.28 -10.67
N LEU A 629 43.82 19.95 -9.95
CA LEU A 629 43.54 21.23 -9.30
C LEU A 629 44.18 22.41 -10.05
N ASN A 630 43.66 23.60 -9.81
CA ASN A 630 44.18 24.88 -10.31
C ASN A 630 45.65 25.09 -9.93
N GLU A 631 46.37 25.82 -10.77
CA GLU A 631 47.81 26.08 -10.60
C GLU A 631 48.10 26.72 -9.23
N GLY A 632 49.09 26.18 -8.53
CA GLY A 632 49.52 26.65 -7.20
C GLY A 632 48.86 25.95 -6.00
N TYR A 633 47.79 25.17 -6.17
CA TYR A 633 47.19 24.38 -5.07
C TYR A 633 47.82 23.00 -4.90
N TYR A 634 48.18 22.31 -5.99
CA TYR A 634 48.72 20.95 -5.96
C TYR A 634 50.01 20.82 -6.77
N THR A 635 50.88 19.90 -6.36
CA THR A 635 52.13 19.55 -7.05
C THR A 635 52.29 18.05 -7.16
N GLU A 636 52.36 17.34 -6.03
CA GLU A 636 52.51 15.89 -5.94
C GLU A 636 52.18 15.42 -4.50
N GLY A 637 52.15 14.10 -4.29
CA GLY A 637 52.04 13.48 -2.97
C GLY A 637 50.62 13.10 -2.52
N ALA A 638 49.60 13.29 -3.36
CA ALA A 638 48.29 12.70 -3.09
C ALA A 638 48.39 11.16 -3.11
N SER A 639 47.71 10.51 -2.18
CA SER A 639 47.74 9.04 -2.04
C SER A 639 46.45 8.51 -1.43
N VAL A 640 46.13 7.26 -1.74
CA VAL A 640 45.03 6.52 -1.13
C VAL A 640 45.63 5.40 -0.28
N SER A 641 45.17 5.27 0.96
CA SER A 641 45.59 4.22 1.89
C SER A 641 44.35 3.62 2.54
N GLY A 642 44.02 2.39 2.17
CA GLY A 642 42.73 1.78 2.52
C GLY A 642 41.57 2.64 2.01
N HIS A 643 40.74 3.12 2.94
CA HIS A 643 39.52 3.87 2.67
C HIS A 643 39.73 5.40 2.77
N THR A 644 40.97 5.88 2.90
CA THR A 644 41.26 7.31 3.09
C THR A 644 42.12 7.87 1.97
N LEU A 645 41.64 8.94 1.32
CA LEU A 645 42.46 9.83 0.50
C LEU A 645 43.21 10.80 1.40
N SER A 646 44.51 10.97 1.16
CA SER A 646 45.33 12.07 1.68
C SER A 646 45.74 12.99 0.54
N LEU A 647 45.40 14.28 0.63
CA LEU A 647 45.61 15.30 -0.39
C LEU A 647 46.45 16.48 0.16
N PRO A 648 47.77 16.51 -0.12
CA PRO A 648 48.62 17.64 0.24
C PRO A 648 48.31 18.87 -0.62
N ILE A 649 47.91 19.96 0.01
CA ILE A 649 47.64 21.26 -0.62
C ILE A 649 48.76 22.24 -0.27
N GLN A 650 49.25 22.97 -1.28
CA GLN A 650 50.25 24.02 -1.13
C GLN A 650 49.61 25.35 -0.73
N LYS A 651 50.43 26.27 -0.20
CA LYS A 651 50.00 27.64 0.11
C LYS A 651 49.74 28.44 -1.18
N ALA A 652 48.55 28.29 -1.73
CA ALA A 652 48.06 29.12 -2.84
C ALA A 652 47.74 30.53 -2.34
N ASN A 653 48.28 31.56 -3.00
CA ASN A 653 48.01 32.97 -2.72
C ASN A 653 46.76 33.44 -3.49
N SER A 654 45.61 32.81 -3.22
CA SER A 654 44.31 33.26 -3.74
C SER A 654 43.47 33.92 -2.65
N SER A 655 42.48 34.70 -3.09
CA SER A 655 41.35 35.18 -2.29
C SER A 655 39.99 34.74 -2.86
N SER A 656 39.98 33.92 -3.92
CA SER A 656 38.76 33.33 -4.49
C SER A 656 38.28 32.12 -3.69
N GLU A 657 36.97 32.07 -3.45
CA GLU A 657 36.26 30.89 -2.94
C GLU A 657 35.51 30.26 -4.11
N GLU A 658 36.05 29.18 -4.66
CA GLU A 658 35.58 28.57 -5.90
C GLU A 658 35.91 27.08 -5.96
N ASN A 659 35.35 26.38 -6.93
CA ASN A 659 35.77 25.01 -7.23
C ASN A 659 37.14 25.09 -7.90
N ILE A 660 38.17 24.59 -7.21
CA ILE A 660 39.55 24.63 -7.68
C ILE A 660 39.95 23.36 -8.45
N GLY A 661 39.02 22.44 -8.72
CA GLY A 661 39.24 21.24 -9.52
C GLY A 661 38.70 19.95 -8.91
N THR A 662 39.12 18.80 -9.45
CA THR A 662 38.64 17.48 -9.01
C THR A 662 39.77 16.51 -8.68
N VAL A 663 39.47 15.57 -7.80
CA VAL A 663 40.21 14.31 -7.61
C VAL A 663 39.33 13.17 -8.09
N GLU A 664 39.84 12.34 -9.00
CA GLU A 664 39.15 11.15 -9.48
C GLU A 664 39.66 9.91 -8.73
N ILE A 665 38.73 9.15 -8.16
CA ILE A 665 38.99 7.90 -7.43
C ILE A 665 38.39 6.75 -8.23
N GLY A 666 39.17 5.69 -8.48
CA GLY A 666 38.69 4.42 -9.00
C GLY A 666 38.21 3.53 -7.86
N ILE A 667 37.06 2.88 -8.06
CA ILE A 667 36.40 2.01 -7.08
C ILE A 667 36.23 0.64 -7.74
N SER A 668 36.89 -0.36 -7.16
CA SER A 668 36.80 -1.76 -7.57
C SER A 668 36.15 -2.57 -6.46
N CYS A 669 35.23 -3.47 -6.79
CA CYS A 669 34.53 -4.30 -5.81
C CYS A 669 34.26 -5.72 -6.33
N THR A 670 33.82 -6.63 -5.46
CA THR A 670 33.52 -8.01 -5.88
C THR A 670 32.37 -8.03 -6.89
N ASN A 671 31.26 -7.35 -6.58
CA ASN A 671 29.97 -7.67 -7.16
C ASN A 671 29.53 -6.80 -8.34
N TYR A 672 30.22 -5.68 -8.57
CA TYR A 672 29.94 -4.76 -9.67
C TYR A 672 31.21 -4.45 -10.45
N THR A 673 31.05 -4.16 -11.74
CA THR A 673 32.12 -3.70 -12.62
C THR A 673 32.79 -2.44 -12.07
N ASP A 674 34.11 -2.29 -12.24
CA ASP A 674 34.86 -1.11 -11.81
C ASP A 674 34.22 0.22 -12.25
N PHE A 675 34.23 1.21 -11.35
CA PHE A 675 33.70 2.55 -11.60
C PHE A 675 34.59 3.63 -10.99
N SER A 676 34.18 4.89 -11.12
CA SER A 676 34.91 6.03 -10.56
C SER A 676 33.98 7.03 -9.91
N ALA A 677 34.50 7.76 -8.93
CA ALA A 677 33.83 8.85 -8.26
C ALA A 677 34.74 10.10 -8.24
N SER A 678 34.13 11.27 -8.44
CA SER A 678 34.81 12.55 -8.43
C SER A 678 34.60 13.26 -7.08
N ILE A 679 35.69 13.71 -6.47
CA ILE A 679 35.68 14.62 -5.33
C ILE A 679 35.94 16.04 -5.88
N ALA A 680 34.95 16.92 -5.77
CA ALA A 680 35.10 18.34 -6.04
C ALA A 680 35.90 19.00 -4.90
N VAL A 681 36.97 19.72 -5.24
CA VAL A 681 37.77 20.45 -4.25
C VAL A 681 37.42 21.93 -4.31
N TRP A 682 36.99 22.50 -3.19
CA TRP A 682 36.56 23.89 -3.07
C TRP A 682 37.54 24.70 -2.22
N SER A 683 37.92 25.89 -2.66
CA SER A 683 38.69 26.83 -1.83
C SER A 683 37.78 27.64 -0.90
N THR A 684 38.25 27.90 0.32
CA THR A 684 37.69 28.91 1.23
C THR A 684 38.81 29.78 1.79
N ASN A 685 38.50 31.02 2.18
CA ASN A 685 39.45 31.93 2.80
C ASN A 685 39.62 31.65 4.30
N LYS A 686 40.74 32.10 4.87
CA LYS A 686 40.89 32.18 6.33
C LYS A 686 39.90 33.17 6.92
N GLU A 687 39.49 32.93 8.15
CA GLU A 687 38.58 33.82 8.87
C GLU A 687 39.19 35.21 9.06
N SER A 688 38.33 36.24 9.10
CA SER A 688 38.75 37.56 9.53
C SER A 688 38.91 37.60 11.05
N GLN A 689 39.95 38.28 11.53
CA GLN A 689 40.13 38.48 12.96
C GLN A 689 39.12 39.48 13.52
N GLU A 690 38.86 39.40 14.83
CA GLU A 690 38.23 40.49 15.58
C GLU A 690 38.98 41.81 15.33
N PRO A 691 38.29 42.96 15.16
CA PRO A 691 38.92 44.22 14.77
C PRO A 691 40.10 44.59 15.67
N LEU A 692 41.31 44.54 15.11
CA LEU A 692 42.50 45.02 15.79
C LEU A 692 42.37 46.54 15.98
N SER A 693 42.71 47.05 17.16
CA SER A 693 42.72 48.49 17.42
C SER A 693 43.93 48.92 18.25
N ILE A 694 44.80 49.74 17.66
CA ILE A 694 45.96 50.31 18.37
C ILE A 694 45.51 51.43 19.32
N GLN A 695 45.85 51.27 20.59
CA GLN A 695 45.38 52.16 21.65
C GLN A 695 46.07 53.52 21.57
N ASN A 696 45.26 54.59 21.65
CA ASN A 696 45.77 55.95 21.65
C ASN A 696 46.52 56.24 22.97
N PRO A 697 47.84 56.53 22.93
CA PRO A 697 48.65 56.75 24.14
C PRO A 697 48.42 58.14 24.78
N GLY A 698 47.48 58.93 24.24
CA GLY A 698 47.21 60.31 24.62
C GLY A 698 48.15 61.32 23.95
N SER A 699 47.98 62.59 24.27
CA SER A 699 48.91 63.64 23.85
C SER A 699 50.32 63.36 24.35
N LYS A 700 51.32 63.54 23.48
CA LYS A 700 52.74 63.42 23.79
C LYS A 700 53.48 64.69 23.38
N THR A 701 54.55 64.99 24.08
CA THR A 701 55.44 66.13 23.82
C THR A 701 56.87 65.64 23.64
N TYR A 702 57.68 66.38 22.88
CA TYR A 702 59.11 66.10 22.80
C TYR A 702 59.73 66.12 24.20
N GLY A 703 60.44 65.05 24.57
CA GLY A 703 61.02 64.86 25.91
C GLY A 703 60.20 64.00 26.86
N ASP A 704 58.98 63.61 26.52
CA ASP A 704 58.29 62.53 27.24
C ASP A 704 59.09 61.22 27.15
N ALA A 705 59.07 60.44 28.24
CA ALA A 705 59.75 59.14 28.29
C ALA A 705 59.16 58.13 27.29
N PRO A 706 59.94 57.12 26.83
CA PRO A 706 59.43 56.04 26.00
C PRO A 706 58.21 55.35 26.64
N PHE A 707 57.22 55.04 25.82
CA PHE A 707 55.94 54.49 26.29
C PHE A 707 55.57 53.21 25.52
N PRO A 708 54.85 52.26 26.16
CA PRO A 708 54.43 51.03 25.49
C PRO A 708 53.29 51.31 24.51
N LEU A 709 53.31 50.60 23.39
CA LEU A 709 52.21 50.43 22.47
C LEU A 709 51.44 49.17 22.85
N SER A 710 50.12 49.25 22.77
CA SER A 710 49.20 48.14 23.03
C SER A 710 48.06 48.16 22.00
N VAL A 711 47.48 46.98 21.80
CA VAL A 711 46.30 46.77 20.96
C VAL A 711 45.18 46.15 21.80
N THR A 712 43.95 46.33 21.35
CA THR A 712 42.80 45.50 21.73
C THR A 712 42.24 44.82 20.47
N GLY A 713 41.52 43.71 20.64
CA GLY A 713 41.06 42.90 19.50
C GLY A 713 42.20 42.11 18.84
N GLY A 714 41.94 41.64 17.62
CA GLY A 714 42.71 40.57 16.98
C GLY A 714 42.30 39.18 17.48
N SER A 715 42.33 38.19 16.60
CA SER A 715 42.04 36.79 16.89
C SER A 715 43.31 35.93 16.68
N GLY A 716 43.28 34.70 17.19
CA GLY A 716 44.29 33.70 16.87
C GLY A 716 45.67 33.88 17.54
N ALA A 717 46.59 33.00 17.16
CA ALA A 717 47.94 32.83 17.71
C ALA A 717 49.00 33.71 17.02
N GLY A 718 48.66 34.43 15.93
CA GLY A 718 49.60 35.29 15.20
C GLY A 718 50.35 36.30 16.09
N ALA A 719 51.60 36.63 15.73
CA ALA A 719 52.40 37.61 16.46
C ALA A 719 51.91 39.05 16.23
N ILE A 720 52.06 39.93 17.24
CA ILE A 720 51.78 41.37 17.12
C ILE A 720 53.10 42.12 16.89
N THR A 721 53.13 42.95 15.85
CA THR A 721 54.25 43.86 15.54
C THR A 721 53.77 45.30 15.42
N PHE A 722 54.68 46.24 15.65
CA PHE A 722 54.44 47.68 15.52
C PHE A 722 55.49 48.33 14.62
N GLU A 723 55.06 49.23 13.75
CA GLU A 723 55.92 49.99 12.84
C GLU A 723 55.58 51.49 12.89
N SER A 724 56.54 52.34 12.54
CA SER A 724 56.38 53.81 12.49
C SER A 724 56.70 54.31 11.09
N SER A 725 55.82 55.14 10.52
CA SER A 725 56.01 55.73 9.19
C SER A 725 57.18 56.71 9.11
N ASP A 726 57.70 57.19 10.25
CA ASP A 726 58.92 58.00 10.34
C ASP A 726 59.67 57.72 11.66
N PRO A 727 60.63 56.78 11.65
CA PRO A 727 61.49 56.48 12.79
C PRO A 727 62.35 57.65 13.30
N SER A 728 62.45 58.76 12.55
CA SER A 728 63.16 59.97 12.96
C SER A 728 62.32 60.91 13.83
N ILE A 729 60.99 60.72 13.87
CA ILE A 729 60.05 61.41 14.76
C ILE A 729 59.71 60.51 15.96
N VAL A 730 59.29 59.25 15.70
CA VAL A 730 59.08 58.23 16.73
C VAL A 730 59.67 56.91 16.25
N ARG A 731 60.68 56.40 16.94
CA ARG A 731 61.25 55.07 16.68
C ARG A 731 60.51 54.02 17.49
N VAL A 732 60.31 52.82 16.92
CA VAL A 732 59.67 51.70 17.60
C VAL A 732 60.71 50.61 17.85
N GLU A 733 60.81 50.16 19.10
CA GLU A 733 61.73 49.12 19.56
C GLU A 733 60.91 48.03 20.28
N GLY A 734 60.60 46.93 19.57
CA GLY A 734 59.65 45.93 20.04
C GLY A 734 58.23 46.51 20.11
N ASN A 735 57.70 46.66 21.32
CA ASN A 735 56.44 47.37 21.59
C ASN A 735 56.64 48.74 22.25
N MET A 736 57.87 49.26 22.36
CA MET A 736 58.13 50.57 22.96
C MET A 736 58.29 51.65 21.89
N ALA A 737 57.53 52.74 22.02
CA ALA A 737 57.67 53.94 21.21
C ALA A 737 58.61 54.94 21.89
N VAL A 738 59.69 55.32 21.18
CA VAL A 738 60.72 56.25 21.61
C VAL A 738 60.57 57.56 20.84
N ILE A 739 60.32 58.66 21.53
CA ILE A 739 60.15 59.98 20.90
C ILE A 739 61.52 60.56 20.54
N CYS A 740 61.72 60.83 19.26
CA CYS A 740 62.96 61.37 18.70
C CYS A 740 62.89 62.88 18.42
N LYS A 741 61.74 63.39 17.97
CA LYS A 741 61.48 64.81 17.61
C LYS A 741 59.99 65.15 17.71
N ALA A 742 59.63 66.43 17.71
CA ALA A 742 58.23 66.84 17.48
C ALA A 742 57.84 66.69 16.01
N GLY A 743 56.57 66.37 15.75
CA GLY A 743 56.06 66.07 14.41
C GLY A 743 54.82 65.18 14.43
N SER A 744 54.36 64.74 13.27
CA SER A 744 53.22 63.81 13.15
C SER A 744 53.66 62.56 12.39
N VAL A 745 53.27 61.40 12.89
CA VAL A 745 53.66 60.08 12.39
C VAL A 745 52.43 59.15 12.40
N THR A 746 52.41 58.14 11.55
CA THR A 746 51.44 57.05 11.64
C THR A 746 52.15 55.83 12.22
N LEU A 747 51.60 55.28 13.30
CA LEU A 747 51.99 54.00 13.87
C LEU A 747 51.06 52.92 13.33
N THR A 748 51.61 51.84 12.79
CA THR A 748 50.85 50.68 12.33
C THR A 748 51.04 49.54 13.31
N ALA A 749 49.95 48.94 13.80
CA ALA A 749 49.98 47.66 14.48
C ALA A 749 49.51 46.56 13.53
N THR A 750 50.22 45.44 13.49
CA THR A 750 49.85 44.28 12.67
C THR A 750 49.83 43.03 13.55
N LYS A 751 48.73 42.30 13.50
CA LYS A 751 48.56 40.96 14.08
C LYS A 751 48.62 39.97 12.91
N ALA A 752 49.69 39.18 12.86
CA ALA A 752 49.97 38.27 11.75
C ALA A 752 48.87 37.22 11.54
N GLU A 753 48.82 36.63 10.34
CA GLU A 753 47.98 35.45 10.08
C GLU A 753 48.47 34.22 10.86
N ASP A 754 47.59 33.25 11.04
CA ASP A 754 47.92 31.89 11.50
C ASP A 754 47.22 30.83 10.62
N GLU A 755 46.92 29.65 11.16
CA GLU A 755 46.24 28.59 10.40
C GLU A 755 44.77 28.88 10.16
N THR A 756 44.11 29.59 11.07
CA THR A 756 42.66 29.87 11.04
C THR A 756 42.34 31.27 10.52
N TYR A 757 43.13 32.27 10.94
CA TYR A 757 42.84 33.68 10.72
C TYR A 757 43.79 34.34 9.73
N ALA A 758 43.23 35.18 8.84
CA ALA A 758 44.00 36.11 8.00
C ALA A 758 44.68 37.19 8.85
N ALA A 759 45.69 37.88 8.32
CA ALA A 759 46.38 38.96 9.05
C ALA A 759 45.48 40.20 9.18
N ALA A 760 45.54 40.89 10.32
CA ALA A 760 44.82 42.13 10.57
C ALA A 760 45.78 43.27 10.95
N SER A 761 45.46 44.49 10.58
CA SER A 761 46.23 45.69 10.96
C SER A 761 45.35 46.89 11.24
N ASP A 762 45.85 47.81 12.07
CA ASP A 762 45.24 49.10 12.37
C ASP A 762 46.31 50.19 12.44
N THR A 763 45.90 51.45 12.23
CA THR A 763 46.81 52.59 12.16
C THR A 763 46.36 53.74 13.05
N LEU A 764 47.29 54.23 13.87
CA LEU A 764 47.10 55.39 14.73
C LEU A 764 47.98 56.55 14.25
N ARG A 765 47.37 57.68 13.92
CA ARG A 765 48.11 58.93 13.72
C ARG A 765 48.46 59.55 15.07
N LEU A 766 49.75 59.57 15.41
CA LEU A 766 50.28 60.21 16.60
C LEU A 766 50.90 61.57 16.23
N THR A 767 50.67 62.58 17.06
CA THR A 767 51.33 63.89 16.95
C THR A 767 52.11 64.14 18.23
N ILE A 768 53.42 64.28 18.09
CA ILE A 768 54.33 64.71 19.16
C ILE A 768 54.33 66.25 19.14
N GLY A 769 53.78 66.84 20.19
CA GLY A 769 53.82 68.27 20.47
C GLY A 769 55.24 68.77 20.72
N LYS A 770 55.41 70.08 20.57
CA LYS A 770 56.68 70.75 20.78
C LYS A 770 56.93 71.02 22.26
N ALA A 771 58.17 70.85 22.72
CA ALA A 771 58.57 71.19 24.08
C ALA A 771 58.62 72.72 24.28
N THR A 772 58.21 73.19 25.45
CA THR A 772 58.33 74.59 25.85
C THR A 772 59.64 74.81 26.61
N ILE A 773 60.35 75.89 26.28
CA ILE A 773 61.58 76.29 26.96
C ILE A 773 61.27 77.52 27.82
N THR A 774 61.67 77.48 29.08
CA THR A 774 61.62 78.64 29.98
C THR A 774 63.03 79.04 30.39
N VAL A 775 63.39 80.30 30.13
CA VAL A 775 64.67 80.91 30.53
C VAL A 775 64.39 81.97 31.59
N THR A 776 64.87 81.72 32.80
CA THR A 776 64.58 82.52 34.00
C THR A 776 65.82 83.26 34.44
N ALA A 777 65.77 84.59 34.48
CA ALA A 777 66.81 85.39 35.13
C ALA A 777 66.73 85.20 36.66
N LEU A 778 67.88 84.92 37.28
CA LEU A 778 67.99 84.77 38.73
C LEU A 778 67.97 86.14 39.39
N ASN A 779 67.21 86.27 40.48
CA ASN A 779 67.24 87.45 41.33
C ASN A 779 68.63 87.66 41.92
N GLN A 780 69.05 88.92 42.04
CA GLN A 780 70.35 89.32 42.56
C GLN A 780 70.14 90.34 43.69
N THR A 781 71.02 90.32 44.70
CA THR A 781 70.99 91.30 45.80
C THR A 781 72.39 91.85 46.02
N ILE A 782 72.50 93.16 46.21
CA ILE A 782 73.74 93.88 46.53
C ILE A 782 73.49 94.94 47.62
N SER A 783 74.55 95.42 48.26
CA SER A 783 74.44 96.55 49.19
C SER A 783 74.66 97.89 48.46
N ALA A 784 74.12 98.98 49.01
CA ALA A 784 74.23 100.31 48.44
C ALA A 784 75.68 100.80 48.48
N GLY A 785 76.25 101.08 47.30
CA GLY A 785 77.67 101.35 47.07
C GLY A 785 78.43 100.20 46.41
N ASP A 786 77.89 98.97 46.40
CA ASP A 786 78.47 97.87 45.63
C ASP A 786 78.26 98.07 44.12
N ALA A 787 79.11 97.43 43.31
CA ALA A 787 78.90 97.37 41.87
C ALA A 787 77.75 96.41 41.53
N ALA A 788 76.89 96.80 40.59
CA ALA A 788 75.87 95.89 40.08
C ALA A 788 76.50 94.68 39.36
N PRO A 789 75.94 93.46 39.49
CA PRO A 789 76.43 92.27 38.80
C PRO A 789 76.58 92.50 37.29
N ASP A 790 77.65 91.99 36.70
CA ASP A 790 77.98 92.24 35.29
C ASP A 790 77.20 91.33 34.34
N LEU A 791 76.05 91.83 33.87
CA LEU A 791 75.16 91.13 32.95
C LEU A 791 75.61 91.18 31.48
N ARG A 792 76.81 91.70 31.16
CA ARG A 792 77.34 91.76 29.78
C ARG A 792 77.85 90.40 29.28
N SER A 793 78.08 89.45 30.18
CA SER A 793 78.45 88.07 29.85
C SER A 793 77.76 87.10 30.83
N PRO A 794 76.43 86.98 30.74
CA PRO A 794 75.66 86.23 31.72
C PRO A 794 75.96 84.74 31.60
N SER A 795 75.99 84.07 32.74
CA SER A 795 76.29 82.64 32.86
C SER A 795 75.15 81.88 33.54
N GLU A 796 74.90 80.67 33.06
CA GLU A 796 73.86 79.79 33.62
C GLU A 796 74.19 79.38 35.07
N ASN A 797 73.16 79.17 35.87
CA ASN A 797 73.17 78.91 37.31
C ASN A 797 73.78 80.02 38.19
N THR A 798 74.34 81.08 37.61
CA THR A 798 74.83 82.27 38.33
C THR A 798 73.91 83.48 38.09
N HIS A 799 73.54 83.68 36.82
CA HIS A 799 72.76 84.84 36.36
C HIS A 799 71.38 84.45 35.84
N TYR A 800 71.23 83.26 35.22
CA TYR A 800 69.96 82.72 34.73
C TYR A 800 69.92 81.20 34.86
N THR A 801 68.75 80.58 34.71
CA THR A 801 68.57 79.13 34.58
C THR A 801 67.69 78.80 33.37
N VAL A 802 67.97 77.70 32.69
CA VAL A 802 67.12 77.17 31.61
C VAL A 802 66.38 75.93 32.10
N SER A 803 65.12 75.79 31.70
CA SER A 803 64.30 74.61 31.95
C SER A 803 63.47 74.26 30.70
N GLY A 804 63.13 72.96 30.56
CA GLY A 804 62.39 72.45 29.41
C GLY A 804 63.25 72.03 28.20
N LEU A 805 64.58 72.09 28.30
CA LEU A 805 65.49 71.46 27.34
C LEU A 805 65.50 69.94 27.53
N VAL A 806 65.58 69.22 26.41
CA VAL A 806 65.45 67.76 26.31
C VAL A 806 66.74 67.15 25.77
N ASN A 807 67.13 65.96 26.26
CA ASN A 807 68.24 65.16 25.74
C ASN A 807 69.61 65.88 25.61
N GLY A 808 69.85 66.95 26.37
CA GLY A 808 71.07 67.74 26.29
C GLY A 808 71.15 68.71 25.11
N ASP A 809 70.03 68.98 24.43
CA ASP A 809 69.92 70.08 23.46
C ASP A 809 70.35 71.41 24.10
N ALA A 810 71.04 72.26 23.33
CA ALA A 810 71.50 73.57 23.78
C ALA A 810 70.78 74.70 23.03
N LEU A 811 70.51 75.81 23.73
CA LEU A 811 69.89 77.01 23.13
C LEU A 811 70.72 77.57 21.98
N SER A 812 70.04 78.17 21.01
CA SER A 812 70.67 78.91 19.92
C SER A 812 70.75 80.41 20.25
N GLY A 813 71.83 81.07 19.84
CA GLY A 813 72.10 82.48 20.16
C GLY A 813 72.82 82.67 21.51
N THR A 814 72.69 83.88 22.07
CA THR A 814 73.37 84.27 23.33
C THR A 814 72.36 84.94 24.24
N VAL A 815 72.36 84.57 25.52
CA VAL A 815 71.48 85.19 26.51
C VAL A 815 71.88 86.66 26.70
N ILE A 816 70.91 87.56 26.52
CA ILE A 816 71.05 89.01 26.71
C ILE A 816 70.26 89.38 27.95
N MET A 817 70.94 89.93 28.95
CA MET A 817 70.34 90.40 30.20
C MET A 817 70.61 91.88 30.39
N ASN A 818 69.58 92.65 30.74
CA ASN A 818 69.68 94.09 31.00
C ASN A 818 68.90 94.46 32.26
N TYR A 819 69.43 95.40 33.03
CA TYR A 819 68.65 96.06 34.07
C TYR A 819 67.64 97.02 33.43
N GLN A 820 66.42 96.99 33.94
CA GLN A 820 65.32 97.83 33.52
C GLN A 820 64.63 98.50 34.71
N ARG A 821 64.16 99.72 34.50
CA ARG A 821 63.18 100.40 35.34
C ARG A 821 62.09 100.96 34.43
N ASP A 822 60.83 100.77 34.80
CA ASP A 822 59.65 101.18 34.02
C ASP A 822 59.69 100.72 32.54
N GLY A 823 60.27 99.55 32.28
CA GLY A 823 60.39 98.95 30.94
C GLY A 823 61.48 99.54 30.03
N GLN A 824 62.34 100.44 30.53
CA GLN A 824 63.48 100.99 29.79
C GLN A 824 64.80 100.42 30.30
N ASN A 825 65.71 100.07 29.39
CA ASN A 825 67.07 99.64 29.74
C ASN A 825 67.83 100.80 30.41
N ILE A 826 68.38 100.56 31.60
CA ILE A 826 69.05 101.57 32.42
C ILE A 826 70.25 100.94 33.15
N GLN A 827 71.31 101.71 33.38
CA GLN A 827 72.34 101.30 34.33
C GLN A 827 71.82 101.59 35.75
N PRO A 828 71.79 100.60 36.67
CA PRO A 828 71.26 100.82 38.00
C PRO A 828 72.13 101.80 38.78
N ASP A 829 71.48 102.76 39.43
CA ASP A 829 72.10 103.61 40.43
C ASP A 829 72.20 102.79 41.71
N THR A 830 73.42 102.34 42.03
CA THR A 830 73.69 101.52 43.22
C THR A 830 73.98 102.35 44.46
N THR A 831 73.93 103.69 44.40
CA THR A 831 74.24 104.56 45.55
C THR A 831 73.10 104.66 46.56
N ALA A 832 71.89 104.23 46.20
CA ALA A 832 70.70 104.23 47.05
C ALA A 832 69.94 102.90 46.97
N ALA A 833 69.18 102.61 48.03
CA ALA A 833 68.32 101.43 48.06
C ALA A 833 67.24 101.50 46.97
N GLY A 834 66.98 100.38 46.30
CA GLY A 834 66.08 100.37 45.15
C GLY A 834 65.97 99.01 44.48
N VAL A 835 65.01 98.93 43.57
CA VAL A 835 64.69 97.71 42.81
C VAL A 835 64.80 97.99 41.31
N TYR A 836 65.31 97.01 40.57
CA TYR A 836 65.38 97.02 39.11
C TYR A 836 64.96 95.64 38.57
N THR A 837 64.23 95.61 37.46
CA THR A 837 63.92 94.35 36.76
C THR A 837 65.15 93.88 36.01
N ILE A 838 65.49 92.60 36.11
CA ILE A 838 66.50 91.95 35.28
C ILE A 838 65.78 91.33 34.08
N ALA A 839 65.70 92.09 32.99
CA ALA A 839 65.06 91.64 31.76
C ALA A 839 65.97 90.67 31.00
N ILE A 840 65.41 89.55 30.52
CA ILE A 840 66.15 88.48 29.86
C ILE A 840 65.57 88.15 28.48
N SER A 841 66.44 87.94 27.50
CA SER A 841 66.10 87.77 26.07
C SER A 841 67.28 87.16 25.29
N GLY A 842 67.22 87.15 23.95
CA GLY A 842 68.41 86.97 23.07
C GLY A 842 68.67 85.56 22.53
N VAL A 843 68.02 84.54 23.08
CA VAL A 843 68.12 83.14 22.63
C VAL A 843 66.90 82.70 21.82
N SER A 844 67.08 81.65 21.03
CA SER A 844 66.03 80.98 20.26
C SER A 844 66.12 79.46 20.45
N ALA A 845 65.02 78.78 20.10
CA ALA A 845 64.88 77.35 20.32
C ALA A 845 65.95 76.53 19.56
N PRO A 846 66.47 75.42 20.14
CA PRO A 846 67.55 74.62 19.54
C PRO A 846 67.24 74.08 18.15
N ASN A 847 66.01 73.60 17.97
CA ASN A 847 65.57 72.90 16.76
C ASN A 847 64.03 72.95 16.63
N GLY A 848 63.49 72.38 15.55
CA GLY A 848 62.05 72.40 15.26
C GLY A 848 61.15 71.65 16.27
N SER A 849 61.73 70.88 17.20
CA SER A 849 60.98 70.11 18.22
C SER A 849 60.51 70.93 19.42
N TYR A 850 60.82 72.22 19.44
CA TYR A 850 60.44 73.16 20.49
C TYR A 850 59.50 74.24 19.96
N GLU A 851 58.77 74.89 20.86
CA GLU A 851 57.95 76.04 20.53
C GLU A 851 58.83 77.22 20.10
N SER A 852 58.38 77.99 19.10
CA SER A 852 59.18 79.10 18.55
C SER A 852 59.37 80.25 19.54
N ASN A 853 58.46 80.35 20.51
CA ASN A 853 58.44 81.40 21.52
C ASN A 853 58.99 80.83 22.83
N ILE A 854 60.24 81.18 23.16
CA ILE A 854 60.81 80.91 24.48
C ILE A 854 60.06 81.74 25.52
N THR A 855 59.67 81.13 26.64
CA THR A 855 59.13 81.85 27.79
C THR A 855 60.27 82.46 28.58
N TYR A 856 60.30 83.79 28.65
CA TYR A 856 61.29 84.53 29.43
C TYR A 856 60.68 84.97 30.76
N VAL A 857 61.33 84.61 31.86
CA VAL A 857 60.96 85.05 33.21
C VAL A 857 62.02 86.02 33.70
N ASN A 858 61.64 87.29 33.84
CA ASN A 858 62.53 88.34 34.31
C ASN A 858 62.82 88.16 35.81
N GLY A 859 64.05 88.46 36.20
CA GLY A 859 64.51 88.48 37.59
C GLY A 859 64.40 89.89 38.18
N ILE A 860 64.93 90.05 39.38
CA ILE A 860 64.93 91.31 40.13
C ILE A 860 66.32 91.54 40.74
N LEU A 861 66.89 92.73 40.54
CA LEU A 861 68.01 93.25 41.33
C LEU A 861 67.45 94.07 42.50
N THR A 862 67.82 93.68 43.71
CA THR A 862 67.53 94.41 44.95
C THR A 862 68.81 95.07 45.46
N ILE A 863 68.71 96.34 45.83
CA ILE A 863 69.82 97.12 46.40
C ILE A 863 69.43 97.51 47.83
N GLU A 864 70.19 97.02 48.82
CA GLU A 864 69.92 97.18 50.25
C GLU A 864 70.79 98.29 50.88
N PRO A 865 70.29 99.13 51.80
CA PRO A 865 71.05 100.27 52.32
C PRO A 865 72.22 99.87 53.24
N THR A 866 73.40 100.48 53.07
CA THR A 866 74.60 100.22 53.87
C THR A 866 74.63 100.97 55.21
N SER A 867 74.97 100.27 56.30
CA SER A 867 74.97 100.79 57.67
C SER A 867 76.37 101.20 58.17
N GLY A 868 76.50 102.44 58.63
CA GLY A 868 77.77 103.03 59.10
C GLY A 868 78.10 102.77 60.58
N THR A 869 79.38 102.78 60.92
CA THR A 869 79.91 102.33 62.22
C THR A 869 80.13 103.45 63.26
N GLY A 870 79.59 103.28 64.47
CA GLY A 870 80.38 103.52 65.70
C GLY A 870 80.08 104.73 66.62
N GLY A 871 79.16 104.54 67.58
CA GLY A 871 79.20 105.16 68.92
C GLY A 871 78.56 106.56 69.09
N ASN A 872 77.97 106.92 70.24
CA ASN A 872 77.82 106.20 71.52
C ASN A 872 76.69 106.85 72.39
N THR A 873 76.36 106.21 73.53
CA THR A 873 75.60 106.67 74.72
C THR A 873 74.07 106.52 74.69
N GLY A 874 73.52 105.82 75.70
CA GLY A 874 72.14 106.03 76.18
C GLY A 874 71.23 104.81 76.37
N ASP A 875 71.64 103.82 77.17
CA ASP A 875 70.70 103.01 77.97
C ASP A 875 70.23 103.91 79.16
N PRO A 876 69.03 103.76 79.80
CA PRO A 876 68.24 102.54 79.87
C PRO A 876 66.68 102.66 79.83
N ASP A 877 66.07 101.48 79.86
CA ASP A 877 64.84 101.07 80.57
C ASP A 877 63.41 101.54 80.19
N ASP A 878 62.59 100.49 80.10
CA ASP A 878 61.20 100.31 80.54
C ASP A 878 60.02 100.86 79.71
N GLY A 879 58.95 100.05 79.71
CA GLY A 879 57.59 100.57 79.69
C GLY A 879 56.70 100.24 78.49
N SER A 880 56.12 99.03 78.54
CA SER A 880 54.65 98.79 78.53
C SER A 880 54.02 98.00 77.37
N GLY A 881 53.02 97.17 77.73
CA GLY A 881 51.91 96.68 76.88
C GLY A 881 52.30 95.69 75.76
N GLY A 882 51.88 94.42 75.74
CA GLY A 882 50.76 93.77 76.45
C GLY A 882 49.55 93.60 75.53
N GLU A 883 49.08 92.35 75.41
CA GLU A 883 47.88 91.94 74.66
C GLU A 883 48.04 91.97 73.10
N SER A 884 47.56 91.01 72.30
CA SER A 884 46.67 89.85 72.55
C SER A 884 46.84 88.73 71.47
N SER A 885 46.46 87.49 71.84
CA SER A 885 45.79 86.40 71.05
C SER A 885 45.95 86.28 69.51
N SER A 886 45.96 85.09 68.88
CA SER A 886 45.99 83.67 69.34
C SER A 886 45.92 82.69 68.13
N GLY A 887 46.52 81.49 68.25
CA GLY A 887 46.33 80.32 67.35
C GLY A 887 47.33 80.24 66.19
N GLY A 888 47.97 79.12 65.83
CA GLY A 888 47.80 77.69 66.19
C GLY A 888 47.64 76.87 64.89
N SER A 889 48.16 75.66 64.66
CA SER A 889 49.01 74.71 65.41
C SER A 889 49.70 73.77 64.36
N SER A 890 50.56 72.76 64.62
CA SER A 890 50.90 72.01 65.84
C SER A 890 52.31 71.37 65.77
N SER A 891 52.64 70.60 66.82
CA SER A 891 53.76 69.66 67.07
C SER A 891 53.89 68.44 66.11
N GLY A 892 55.01 67.69 66.07
CA GLY A 892 56.31 67.87 66.74
C GLY A 892 56.99 66.56 67.22
N GLY A 893 58.32 66.59 67.44
CA GLY A 893 59.14 65.61 68.18
C GLY A 893 59.31 64.19 67.57
N SER A 894 60.24 63.34 68.01
CA SER A 894 61.50 63.53 68.77
C SER A 894 62.38 62.27 68.63
N SER A 895 63.68 62.39 68.89
CA SER A 895 64.66 61.30 68.79
C SER A 895 64.59 60.27 69.95
N SER A 896 64.92 59.00 69.67
CA SER A 896 66.12 58.31 70.22
C SER A 896 66.02 56.76 70.26
N GLY A 897 67.15 56.11 69.98
CA GLY A 897 67.58 54.85 70.63
C GLY A 897 67.07 53.49 70.14
N GLY A 898 67.90 52.46 70.31
CA GLY A 898 67.47 51.06 70.48
C GLY A 898 67.93 50.08 69.40
N SER A 899 68.67 49.04 69.81
CA SER A 899 69.14 47.95 68.94
C SER A 899 68.44 46.61 69.25
N SER A 900 68.56 45.67 68.29
CA SER A 900 68.64 44.19 68.46
C SER A 900 67.37 43.31 68.43
N SER A 901 67.59 42.07 67.95
CA SER A 901 66.66 40.94 67.72
C SER A 901 65.53 41.22 66.69
N GLY A 902 65.33 40.43 65.62
CA GLY A 902 65.08 38.98 65.58
C GLY A 902 63.56 38.80 65.38
N SER A 903 63.00 37.99 64.47
CA SER A 903 63.50 36.83 63.71
C SER A 903 62.48 36.48 62.60
N GLY A 904 62.91 35.88 61.49
CA GLY A 904 62.02 35.41 60.42
C GLY A 904 62.80 35.06 59.15
N SER A 905 63.01 33.77 58.89
CA SER A 905 64.03 33.29 57.94
C SER A 905 63.48 33.03 56.53
N SER A 906 64.37 33.14 55.52
CA SER A 906 64.46 32.37 54.26
C SER A 906 63.19 31.69 53.72
N GLY A 907 62.77 31.87 52.46
CA GLY A 907 63.60 32.00 51.26
C GLY A 907 63.34 30.78 50.36
N GLY A 908 63.30 30.95 49.03
CA GLY A 908 62.87 29.84 48.15
C GLY A 908 63.14 30.05 46.67
N SER A 909 64.32 29.61 46.21
CA SER A 909 64.62 29.14 44.84
C SER A 909 66.12 28.79 44.77
N GLY A 910 66.48 27.60 44.25
CA GLY A 910 67.87 27.32 43.84
C GLY A 910 68.46 25.97 44.24
N SER A 911 68.17 24.94 43.43
CA SER A 911 69.11 23.89 42.96
C SER A 911 69.94 23.03 43.95
N SER A 912 69.78 21.70 43.85
CA SER A 912 70.78 20.77 43.24
C SER A 912 70.99 19.40 43.93
N SER A 913 71.25 18.41 43.05
CA SER A 913 72.06 17.19 43.21
C SER A 913 71.68 16.04 44.16
N SER A 914 71.47 14.88 43.51
CA SER A 914 72.27 13.65 43.62
C SER A 914 71.89 12.48 44.55
N SER A 915 71.84 11.31 43.89
CA SER A 915 72.51 10.04 44.23
C SER A 915 71.86 9.01 45.17
N GLY A 916 71.65 7.81 44.59
CA GLY A 916 71.84 6.49 45.22
C GLY A 916 70.78 6.00 46.22
N SER A 917 70.60 4.69 46.42
CA SER A 917 70.98 3.51 45.62
C SER A 917 70.32 2.25 46.24
N SER A 918 70.50 1.08 45.62
CA SER A 918 70.05 -0.27 46.05
C SER A 918 68.53 -0.56 45.97
N GLY A 919 68.10 -1.76 45.52
CA GLY A 919 68.91 -2.79 44.85
C GLY A 919 68.20 -4.14 44.64
N GLY A 920 68.33 -4.68 43.41
CA GLY A 920 68.28 -6.12 43.09
C GLY A 920 66.91 -6.79 42.88
N ASN A 921 66.83 -7.95 42.22
CA ASN A 921 67.75 -8.57 41.25
C ASN A 921 67.06 -9.79 40.56
N HIS A 922 67.38 -10.09 39.28
CA HIS A 922 67.15 -11.40 38.59
C HIS A 922 65.68 -11.92 38.41
N SER A 923 65.34 -12.82 37.47
CA SER A 923 65.94 -13.30 36.20
C SER A 923 65.00 -14.32 35.48
N GLY A 924 64.84 -14.23 34.14
CA GLY A 924 64.43 -15.35 33.26
C GLY A 924 63.08 -16.06 33.51
N THR A 925 62.60 -17.03 32.71
CA THR A 925 62.95 -17.47 31.35
C THR A 925 61.75 -18.24 30.73
N SER A 926 61.55 -18.14 29.41
CA SER A 926 61.00 -19.15 28.48
C SER A 926 59.83 -20.10 28.85
N GLY A 927 58.83 -20.18 27.96
CA GLY A 927 57.98 -21.36 27.77
C GLY A 927 56.86 -21.13 26.74
N GLY A 928 56.84 -21.85 25.62
CA GLY A 928 55.69 -21.89 24.70
C GLY A 928 54.55 -22.76 25.24
N GLY A 929 53.41 -22.94 24.56
CA GLY A 929 52.98 -22.44 23.25
C GLY A 929 51.87 -23.34 22.67
N ILE A 930 50.95 -22.73 21.92
CA ILE A 930 49.92 -23.34 21.04
C ILE A 930 48.66 -23.99 21.71
N ILE A 931 47.51 -23.62 21.12
CA ILE A 931 46.14 -24.21 21.09
C ILE A 931 45.04 -23.36 21.79
N LEU A 932 43.97 -23.12 21.03
CA LEU A 932 42.77 -22.26 21.23
C LEU A 932 41.62 -23.01 21.99
N PRO A 933 40.38 -22.47 22.20
CA PRO A 933 39.84 -21.07 22.22
C PRO A 933 38.89 -20.76 23.44
N ILE A 934 38.17 -19.61 23.38
CA ILE A 934 36.78 -19.30 23.87
C ILE A 934 36.59 -18.25 25.02
N SER A 935 35.82 -17.20 24.69
CA SER A 935 34.99 -16.26 25.49
C SER A 935 35.63 -15.18 26.41
N GLY A 936 35.07 -13.94 26.42
CA GLY A 936 34.94 -13.22 27.70
C GLY A 936 34.94 -11.68 27.90
N ASP A 937 34.80 -10.80 26.89
CA ASP A 937 34.31 -9.39 27.06
C ASP A 937 35.12 -8.41 28.00
N PRO A 938 34.76 -7.12 28.27
CA PRO A 938 35.53 -5.99 27.72
C PRO A 938 36.07 -4.91 28.73
N GLU A 939 36.51 -3.76 28.18
CA GLU A 939 37.32 -2.67 28.78
C GLU A 939 36.66 -1.75 29.83
N THR A 940 37.51 -0.99 30.56
CA THR A 940 37.20 0.39 31.03
C THR A 940 38.46 1.28 31.08
N THR A 941 38.33 2.57 30.75
CA THR A 941 39.29 3.65 31.12
C THR A 941 38.54 4.94 31.56
N PRO A 942 39.13 5.81 32.43
CA PRO A 942 38.44 7.01 32.96
C PRO A 942 39.01 8.39 32.51
N THR A 943 38.31 9.44 32.94
CA THR A 943 38.30 10.86 32.51
C THR A 943 39.25 11.83 33.25
N PRO A 944 39.37 13.09 32.77
CA PRO A 944 39.68 14.27 33.58
C PRO A 944 38.62 15.41 33.47
N SER A 945 38.72 16.45 34.31
CA SER A 945 37.66 17.47 34.56
C SER A 945 38.12 18.95 34.58
N ASP A 946 37.11 19.84 34.48
CA ASP A 946 37.05 21.32 34.38
C ASP A 946 37.77 22.18 35.47
N PRO A 947 37.94 23.51 35.26
CA PRO A 947 37.26 24.46 36.17
C PRO A 947 36.77 25.84 35.60
N THR A 948 35.46 26.06 35.73
CA THR A 948 34.77 27.25 36.32
C THR A 948 34.61 28.60 35.58
N GLY A 949 33.36 29.11 35.60
CA GLY A 949 32.99 30.52 35.34
C GLY A 949 31.69 30.90 36.09
N GLY A 950 31.60 32.12 36.63
CA GLY A 950 30.55 32.57 37.55
C GLY A 950 29.43 33.45 36.96
N THR A 951 28.28 33.49 37.65
CA THR A 951 26.98 34.05 37.22
C THR A 951 26.75 35.54 37.51
N THR A 952 25.83 36.17 36.78
CA THR A 952 25.00 37.28 37.30
C THR A 952 23.50 37.04 37.06
N SER A 953 22.66 37.47 38.00
CA SER A 953 21.19 37.40 37.92
C SER A 953 20.57 38.59 38.67
N VAL A 954 19.50 39.16 38.13
CA VAL A 954 18.62 40.14 38.83
C VAL A 954 17.42 39.39 39.49
N PRO A 955 16.57 40.00 40.34
CA PRO A 955 16.43 39.49 41.70
C PRO A 955 15.06 38.85 42.02
N GLY A 956 15.05 37.98 43.04
CA GLY A 956 13.85 37.71 43.85
C GLY A 956 13.12 36.39 43.58
N GLY A 957 13.62 35.30 44.14
CA GLY A 957 12.92 34.01 44.18
C GLY A 957 13.88 32.86 44.45
N ILE A 958 13.91 32.33 45.68
CA ILE A 958 14.78 31.21 46.02
C ILE A 958 14.20 29.93 45.40
N GLN A 959 14.72 29.51 44.25
CA GLN A 959 14.46 28.16 43.72
C GLN A 959 15.07 27.11 44.66
N ALA A 960 14.33 26.03 44.92
CA ALA A 960 14.84 24.90 45.67
C ALA A 960 15.96 24.19 44.89
N PRO A 961 17.07 23.79 45.53
CA PRO A 961 18.14 23.04 44.88
C PRO A 961 17.68 21.62 44.51
N ASN A 962 18.20 21.10 43.39
CA ASN A 962 17.99 19.72 42.98
C ASN A 962 18.46 18.75 44.08
N SER A 963 17.64 17.76 44.41
CA SER A 963 17.95 16.79 45.45
C SER A 963 17.26 15.45 45.21
N GLN A 964 17.79 14.40 45.83
CA GLN A 964 17.17 13.06 45.83
C GLN A 964 15.73 13.15 46.38
N PRO A 965 14.73 12.57 45.68
CA PRO A 965 13.34 12.72 46.06
C PRO A 965 12.98 12.02 47.37
N LYS A 966 11.95 12.51 48.07
CA LYS A 966 11.52 11.88 49.34
C LYS A 966 10.84 10.54 49.09
N GLY A 967 11.30 9.49 49.78
CA GLY A 967 10.73 8.14 49.74
C GLY A 967 11.07 7.31 48.49
N CYS A 968 11.94 7.80 47.61
CA CYS A 968 12.51 7.05 46.49
C CYS A 968 13.93 7.54 46.19
N VAL A 969 14.74 6.71 45.52
CA VAL A 969 16.06 7.11 45.00
C VAL A 969 15.93 7.26 43.49
N SER A 970 16.39 8.38 42.94
CA SER A 970 16.62 8.52 41.50
C SER A 970 18.05 8.16 41.15
N ASP A 971 18.23 7.51 40.02
CA ASP A 971 19.51 7.46 39.29
C ASP A 971 20.09 8.85 38.97
N THR A 972 19.24 9.84 38.71
CA THR A 972 19.61 11.12 38.10
C THR A 972 19.12 12.30 38.93
N VAL A 973 20.04 13.13 39.42
CA VAL A 973 19.76 14.40 40.11
C VAL A 973 20.71 15.46 39.57
N GLY A 974 20.19 16.59 39.09
CA GLY A 974 21.03 17.65 38.49
C GLY A 974 20.38 18.35 37.30
N ASN A 975 21.05 19.37 36.75
CA ASN A 975 20.60 20.03 35.52
C ASN A 975 21.28 19.40 34.32
N PHE A 976 20.52 19.11 33.26
CA PHE A 976 21.08 18.53 32.03
C PHE A 976 20.22 18.85 30.81
N LYS A 977 20.80 18.67 29.61
CA LYS A 977 20.09 18.82 28.34
C LYS A 977 19.56 17.46 27.90
N ILE A 978 18.34 17.41 27.32
CA ILE A 978 17.80 16.19 26.72
C ILE A 978 17.56 16.38 25.23
N PHE A 979 17.84 15.32 24.49
CA PHE A 979 17.62 15.25 23.06
C PHE A 979 16.37 14.40 22.79
N GLY A 980 15.23 15.04 22.52
CA GLY A 980 13.94 14.39 22.29
C GLY A 980 13.31 13.78 23.55
N SER A 981 14.00 12.87 24.23
CA SER A 981 13.56 12.27 25.49
C SER A 981 14.70 11.80 26.40
N TYR A 982 14.41 11.55 27.67
CA TYR A 982 15.32 10.97 28.66
C TYR A 982 14.55 10.11 29.66
N GLN A 983 15.14 9.01 30.13
CA GLN A 983 14.51 8.10 31.07
C GLN A 983 15.18 8.16 32.44
N TYR A 984 14.37 8.38 33.49
CA TYR A 984 14.75 8.27 34.89
C TYR A 984 14.36 6.89 35.44
N GLN A 985 15.21 6.30 36.26
CA GLN A 985 14.88 5.21 37.17
C GLN A 985 14.60 5.77 38.57
N PHE A 986 13.39 5.52 39.09
CA PHE A 986 13.01 5.82 40.47
C PHE A 986 12.78 4.52 41.25
N THR A 987 13.55 4.31 42.33
CA THR A 987 13.46 3.15 43.21
C THR A 987 12.81 3.54 44.55
N PRO A 988 11.55 3.16 44.84
CA PRO A 988 10.91 3.48 46.11
C PRO A 988 11.60 2.87 47.32
N THR A 989 11.90 3.69 48.34
CA THR A 989 12.47 3.22 49.62
C THR A 989 11.41 2.88 50.66
N ASN A 990 10.14 3.21 50.38
CA ASN A 990 8.98 2.93 51.22
C ASN A 990 7.89 2.09 50.52
N GLY A 991 8.17 1.57 49.31
CA GLY A 991 7.24 0.77 48.52
C GLY A 991 6.11 1.54 47.81
N ALA A 992 5.98 2.85 47.99
CA ALA A 992 4.96 3.66 47.31
C ALA A 992 5.42 4.05 45.89
N ALA A 993 4.49 4.08 44.92
CA ALA A 993 4.80 4.51 43.57
C ALA A 993 5.23 6.00 43.54
N PRO A 994 6.29 6.38 42.81
CA PRO A 994 6.75 7.76 42.73
C PRO A 994 5.81 8.59 41.85
N ILE A 995 5.42 9.77 42.35
CA ILE A 995 4.56 10.72 41.64
C ILE A 995 5.46 11.74 40.94
N VAL A 996 5.49 11.71 39.60
CA VAL A 996 6.27 12.64 38.77
C VAL A 996 5.38 13.78 38.26
N THR A 997 5.83 15.03 38.43
CA THR A 997 5.17 16.24 37.92
C THR A 997 6.18 17.19 37.30
N LEU A 998 5.74 17.98 36.31
CA LEU A 998 6.57 18.88 35.50
C LEU A 998 6.15 20.34 35.68
N SER A 999 7.09 21.28 35.65
CA SER A 999 6.78 22.71 35.87
C SER A 999 6.04 23.40 34.73
N ASN A 1000 6.08 22.85 33.52
CA ASN A 1000 5.37 23.36 32.35
C ASN A 1000 4.97 22.21 31.41
N SER A 1001 4.05 22.52 30.49
CA SER A 1001 3.54 21.59 29.48
C SER A 1001 4.41 21.51 28.21
N SER A 1002 5.59 22.15 28.18
CA SER A 1002 6.55 21.99 27.08
C SER A 1002 7.33 20.67 27.17
N PHE A 1003 7.06 19.87 28.21
CA PHE A 1003 7.59 18.54 28.44
C PHE A 1003 6.47 17.63 28.94
N HIS A 1004 6.58 16.32 28.68
CA HIS A 1004 5.62 15.31 29.12
C HIS A 1004 6.34 14.14 29.83
N ALA A 1005 5.77 13.66 30.94
CA ALA A 1005 6.28 12.52 31.70
C ALA A 1005 5.37 11.31 31.48
N VAL A 1006 5.95 10.17 31.08
CA VAL A 1006 5.23 8.90 30.88
C VAL A 1006 5.93 7.80 31.67
N LEU A 1007 5.16 6.96 32.37
CA LEU A 1007 5.70 5.72 32.96
C LEU A 1007 5.95 4.72 31.83
N ALA A 1008 7.22 4.41 31.55
CA ALA A 1008 7.65 3.53 30.48
C ALA A 1008 7.62 2.05 30.88
N SER A 1009 8.18 1.70 32.05
CA SER A 1009 8.13 0.32 32.58
C SER A 1009 8.22 0.29 34.12
N LYS A 1010 8.00 -0.89 34.69
CA LYS A 1010 8.21 -1.19 36.11
C LYS A 1010 8.87 -2.56 36.26
N GLU A 1011 10.12 -2.58 36.71
CA GLU A 1011 10.96 -3.79 36.79
C GLU A 1011 11.69 -3.82 38.13
N ASN A 1012 11.79 -4.99 38.76
CA ASN A 1012 12.53 -5.21 40.02
C ASN A 1012 12.22 -4.21 41.15
N GLY A 1013 10.97 -3.72 41.20
CA GLY A 1013 10.51 -2.71 42.18
C GLY A 1013 10.81 -1.26 41.80
N SER A 1014 11.61 -1.01 40.77
CA SER A 1014 11.88 0.31 40.20
C SER A 1014 10.82 0.74 39.19
N TYR A 1015 10.65 2.05 39.04
CA TYR A 1015 9.73 2.69 38.09
C TYR A 1015 10.53 3.53 37.10
N PHE A 1016 10.37 3.27 35.82
CA PHE A 1016 11.11 3.96 34.76
C PHE A 1016 10.21 5.00 34.09
N TYR A 1017 10.52 6.29 34.28
CA TYR A 1017 9.74 7.39 33.72
C TYR A 1017 10.52 8.08 32.60
N LYS A 1018 9.92 8.14 31.42
CA LYS A 1018 10.47 8.81 30.25
C LYS A 1018 9.88 10.21 30.12
N ILE A 1019 10.75 11.22 30.14
CA ILE A 1019 10.44 12.62 29.92
C ILE A 1019 10.70 12.95 28.45
N TYR A 1020 9.73 13.54 27.78
CA TYR A 1020 9.80 14.00 26.40
C TYR A 1020 9.80 15.53 26.35
N THR A 1021 10.53 16.13 25.40
CA THR A 1021 10.49 17.58 25.13
C THR A 1021 9.64 17.87 23.89
N VAL A 1022 8.76 18.88 23.99
CA VAL A 1022 7.99 19.45 22.87
C VAL A 1022 8.18 20.97 22.73
N GLY A 1023 9.11 21.56 23.52
CA GLY A 1023 9.49 22.97 23.42
C GLY A 1023 10.58 23.26 22.38
N GLN A 1024 10.90 24.54 22.17
CA GLN A 1024 12.04 24.98 21.35
C GLN A 1024 13.38 24.71 22.07
N PRO A 1025 14.52 24.63 21.36
CA PRO A 1025 15.83 24.53 21.98
C PRO A 1025 16.07 25.61 23.04
N GLY A 1026 16.68 25.23 24.17
CA GLY A 1026 16.83 26.12 25.32
C GLY A 1026 15.59 26.22 26.22
N THR A 1027 14.42 25.65 25.86
CA THR A 1027 13.27 25.56 26.78
C THR A 1027 13.66 24.72 28.00
N MET A 1028 13.40 25.23 29.20
CA MET A 1028 13.70 24.55 30.47
C MET A 1028 12.43 24.06 31.16
N CYS A 1029 12.50 22.93 31.85
CA CYS A 1029 11.44 22.41 32.71
C CYS A 1029 12.01 21.72 33.95
N ASP A 1030 11.45 22.03 35.10
CA ASP A 1030 11.80 21.38 36.37
C ASP A 1030 11.00 20.10 36.54
N VAL A 1031 11.70 18.99 36.83
CA VAL A 1031 11.08 17.70 37.15
C VAL A 1031 10.98 17.56 38.66
N TYR A 1032 9.76 17.35 39.15
CA TYR A 1032 9.45 17.11 40.54
C TYR A 1032 9.03 15.65 40.74
N VAL A 1033 9.53 15.01 41.79
CA VAL A 1033 9.19 13.64 42.16
C VAL A 1033 8.84 13.59 43.64
N ASN A 1034 7.64 13.10 43.96
CA ASN A 1034 7.05 13.19 45.30
C ASN A 1034 7.11 14.63 45.88
N GLY A 1035 6.92 15.64 45.02
CA GLY A 1035 7.00 17.06 45.37
C GLY A 1035 8.40 17.62 45.62
N THR A 1036 9.46 16.84 45.38
CA THR A 1036 10.87 17.29 45.50
C THR A 1036 11.43 17.57 44.11
N LYS A 1037 12.09 18.73 43.89
CA LYS A 1037 12.75 19.04 42.62
C LYS A 1037 13.99 18.15 42.44
N VAL A 1038 13.99 17.33 41.40
CA VAL A 1038 15.06 16.35 41.08
C VAL A 1038 16.02 16.94 40.06
N SER A 1039 15.53 17.73 39.11
CA SER A 1039 16.32 18.29 38.00
C SER A 1039 15.68 19.53 37.39
N THR A 1040 16.49 20.32 36.66
CA THR A 1040 16.01 21.17 35.56
C THR A 1040 16.53 20.58 34.25
N VAL A 1041 15.60 20.22 33.37
CA VAL A 1041 15.86 19.62 32.07
C VAL A 1041 15.72 20.69 30.98
N THR A 1042 16.68 20.75 30.05
CA THR A 1042 16.69 21.73 28.96
C THR A 1042 16.60 21.03 27.60
N THR A 1043 15.77 21.52 26.67
CA THR A 1043 15.70 21.03 25.29
C THR A 1043 17.02 21.31 24.54
N ALA A 1044 17.64 20.28 23.97
CA ALA A 1044 18.79 20.41 23.07
C ALA A 1044 18.39 20.89 21.66
N GLU A 1045 19.33 21.37 20.85
CA GLU A 1045 19.08 21.74 19.45
C GLU A 1045 18.87 20.50 18.56
N PRO A 1046 17.95 20.51 17.57
CA PRO A 1046 17.60 19.34 16.77
C PRO A 1046 18.38 19.28 15.45
N TYR A 1047 18.48 18.06 14.89
CA TYR A 1047 19.23 17.72 13.68
C TYR A 1047 19.19 18.76 12.56
N GLY A 1048 20.30 19.51 12.39
CA GLY A 1048 20.57 20.32 11.20
C GLY A 1048 19.51 21.37 10.84
N GLY A 1049 18.74 21.88 11.80
CA GLY A 1049 17.72 22.91 11.55
C GLY A 1049 16.40 22.40 10.97
N VAL A 1050 16.05 21.13 11.21
CA VAL A 1050 14.79 20.51 10.78
C VAL A 1050 13.88 20.23 11.99
N TRP A 1051 12.62 20.68 11.91
CA TRP A 1051 11.56 20.41 12.89
C TRP A 1051 10.59 19.35 12.36
N SER A 1052 9.84 18.66 13.21
CA SER A 1052 8.70 17.81 12.81
C SER A 1052 7.49 18.00 13.72
N ASP A 1053 6.30 17.81 13.16
CA ASP A 1053 5.06 17.70 13.93
C ASP A 1053 4.88 16.34 14.62
N THR A 1054 5.60 15.31 14.18
CA THR A 1054 5.43 13.92 14.61
C THR A 1054 6.69 13.44 15.35
N THR A 1055 6.63 13.46 16.68
CA THR A 1055 7.77 13.18 17.58
C THR A 1055 7.47 12.14 18.66
N ALA A 1056 6.37 11.41 18.50
CA ALA A 1056 6.00 10.26 19.33
C ALA A 1056 5.83 9.02 18.43
N PRO A 1057 5.89 7.79 18.99
CA PRO A 1057 5.54 6.60 18.24
C PRO A 1057 4.07 6.62 17.79
N PHE A 1058 3.80 6.14 16.56
CA PHE A 1058 2.45 6.14 15.97
C PHE A 1058 2.18 4.82 15.23
N PRO A 1059 0.93 4.33 15.24
CA PRO A 1059 0.54 3.15 14.50
C PRO A 1059 0.29 3.47 13.01
N VAL A 1060 0.57 2.49 12.15
CA VAL A 1060 0.12 2.45 10.76
C VAL A 1060 -0.57 1.10 10.55
N ALA A 1061 -1.78 1.09 9.99
CA ALA A 1061 -2.45 -0.17 9.65
C ALA A 1061 -1.67 -0.93 8.55
N PRO A 1062 -1.76 -2.26 8.45
CA PRO A 1062 -1.19 -3.03 7.33
C PRO A 1062 -1.64 -2.47 5.97
N GLY A 1063 -0.69 -2.13 5.10
CA GLY A 1063 -0.96 -1.47 3.81
C GLY A 1063 -1.43 0.00 3.90
N GLY A 1064 -1.54 0.56 5.11
CA GLY A 1064 -1.91 1.95 5.36
C GLY A 1064 -0.74 2.93 5.23
N SER A 1065 -1.03 4.22 5.43
CA SER A 1065 0.01 5.26 5.44
C SER A 1065 -0.26 6.36 6.46
N TYR A 1066 0.80 7.04 6.89
CA TYR A 1066 0.81 8.19 7.78
C TYR A 1066 1.60 9.34 7.14
N GLN A 1067 1.14 10.59 7.28
CA GLN A 1067 1.81 11.75 6.68
C GLN A 1067 2.53 12.59 7.75
N PHE A 1068 3.84 12.66 7.66
CA PHE A 1068 4.69 13.58 8.41
C PHE A 1068 4.67 14.98 7.81
N LYS A 1069 4.84 15.98 8.67
CA LYS A 1069 5.35 17.29 8.28
C LYS A 1069 6.74 17.51 8.89
N LEU A 1070 7.70 17.91 8.06
CA LEU A 1070 9.02 18.36 8.45
C LEU A 1070 9.18 19.83 8.07
N THR A 1071 9.37 20.74 9.03
CA THR A 1071 9.64 22.15 8.72
C THR A 1071 11.14 22.37 8.58
N ALA A 1072 11.61 23.04 7.53
CA ALA A 1072 13.00 23.44 7.33
C ALA A 1072 13.15 24.51 6.22
N GLU A 1073 14.20 25.33 6.27
CA GLU A 1073 14.48 26.34 5.22
C GLU A 1073 14.74 25.72 3.83
N LYS A 1074 15.35 24.53 3.80
CA LYS A 1074 15.60 23.72 2.61
C LYS A 1074 14.95 22.35 2.81
N ARG A 1075 14.61 21.67 1.71
CA ARG A 1075 14.00 20.34 1.75
C ARG A 1075 14.91 19.35 2.51
N PRO A 1076 14.45 18.76 3.62
CA PRO A 1076 15.21 17.73 4.30
C PRO A 1076 15.16 16.41 3.51
N SER A 1077 16.18 15.56 3.65
CA SER A 1077 16.02 14.14 3.31
C SER A 1077 15.33 13.42 4.47
N PHE A 1078 14.48 12.44 4.16
CA PHE A 1078 13.74 11.67 5.15
C PHE A 1078 13.63 10.21 4.70
N SER A 1079 13.99 9.26 5.56
CA SER A 1079 13.96 7.83 5.27
C SER A 1079 13.57 7.00 6.50
N ALA A 1080 13.07 5.78 6.27
CA ALA A 1080 12.79 4.80 7.31
C ALA A 1080 14.03 3.96 7.64
N GLY A 1081 14.17 3.56 8.89
CA GLY A 1081 15.26 2.69 9.36
C GLY A 1081 15.03 1.19 9.16
N SER A 1082 13.98 0.78 8.45
CA SER A 1082 13.67 -0.61 8.10
C SER A 1082 12.90 -0.64 6.78
N SER A 1083 13.08 -1.69 5.97
CA SER A 1083 12.29 -1.91 4.75
C SER A 1083 10.84 -2.31 5.03
N SER A 1084 10.44 -2.56 6.29
CA SER A 1084 9.01 -2.68 6.67
C SER A 1084 8.20 -1.40 6.40
N PHE A 1085 8.85 -0.25 6.18
CA PHE A 1085 8.19 1.02 5.85
C PHE A 1085 8.84 1.73 4.66
N ARG A 1086 8.02 2.18 3.70
CA ARG A 1086 8.47 3.02 2.58
C ARG A 1086 8.18 4.49 2.87
N VAL A 1087 9.12 5.39 2.51
CA VAL A 1087 8.94 6.84 2.63
C VAL A 1087 8.82 7.47 1.24
N GLU A 1088 7.79 8.28 1.03
CA GLU A 1088 7.50 9.00 -0.21
C GLU A 1088 7.35 10.51 0.08
N TYR A 1089 7.85 11.37 -0.81
CA TYR A 1089 7.65 12.82 -0.68
C TYR A 1089 6.27 13.23 -1.22
N ALA A 1090 5.51 13.98 -0.42
CA ALA A 1090 4.11 14.29 -0.68
C ALA A 1090 3.85 15.74 -1.12
N GLY A 1091 4.84 16.64 -1.04
CA GLY A 1091 4.74 18.06 -1.40
C GLY A 1091 5.26 18.99 -0.31
N ASN A 1092 5.12 20.30 -0.48
CA ASN A 1092 5.47 21.29 0.55
C ASN A 1092 4.61 22.56 0.46
N GLU A 1093 4.45 23.24 1.60
CA GLU A 1093 3.84 24.57 1.70
C GLU A 1093 4.82 25.52 2.41
N GLY A 1094 5.50 26.36 1.64
CA GLY A 1094 6.60 27.18 2.16
C GLY A 1094 7.73 26.30 2.70
N SER A 1095 8.08 26.50 3.97
CA SER A 1095 9.10 25.71 4.69
C SER A 1095 8.58 24.39 5.28
N ASP A 1096 7.28 24.08 5.17
CA ASP A 1096 6.71 22.82 5.63
C ASP A 1096 6.74 21.75 4.52
N TRP A 1097 7.55 20.71 4.69
CA TRP A 1097 7.75 19.61 3.75
C TRP A 1097 7.01 18.35 4.21
N PHE A 1098 6.16 17.78 3.36
CA PHE A 1098 5.32 16.63 3.71
C PHE A 1098 5.88 15.31 3.16
N PHE A 1099 5.83 14.26 3.96
CA PHE A 1099 6.28 12.91 3.58
C PHE A 1099 5.26 11.87 4.03
N ARG A 1100 4.91 10.91 3.15
CA ARG A 1100 4.10 9.75 3.50
C ARG A 1100 5.00 8.59 3.89
N VAL A 1101 4.68 7.96 5.01
CA VAL A 1101 5.25 6.70 5.47
C VAL A 1101 4.20 5.62 5.26
N ILE A 1102 4.55 4.57 4.53
CA ILE A 1102 3.63 3.51 4.08
C ILE A 1102 4.09 2.19 4.68
N ALA A 1103 3.17 1.47 5.35
CA ALA A 1103 3.44 0.16 5.92
C ALA A 1103 3.45 -0.92 4.83
N ILE A 1104 4.58 -1.61 4.68
CA ILE A 1104 4.77 -2.70 3.71
C ILE A 1104 5.30 -4.00 4.32
N GLY A 1105 5.71 -3.97 5.59
CA GLY A 1105 6.07 -5.14 6.40
C GLY A 1105 4.87 -5.85 7.05
N LYS A 1106 5.16 -6.64 8.09
CA LYS A 1106 4.18 -7.48 8.81
C LYS A 1106 3.64 -6.78 10.07
N PRO A 1107 2.43 -7.13 10.55
CA PRO A 1107 1.94 -6.71 11.87
C PRO A 1107 2.97 -6.97 12.97
N GLY A 1108 3.23 -5.94 13.80
CA GLY A 1108 4.27 -5.95 14.84
C GLY A 1108 5.62 -5.35 14.43
N ASP A 1109 5.91 -5.19 13.13
CA ASP A 1109 7.14 -4.51 12.68
C ASP A 1109 7.17 -3.05 13.14
N GLY A 1110 8.34 -2.51 13.42
CA GLY A 1110 8.51 -1.10 13.76
C GLY A 1110 9.86 -0.53 13.34
N CYS A 1111 9.93 0.77 13.07
CA CYS A 1111 11.18 1.45 12.71
C CYS A 1111 11.25 2.90 13.20
N GLY A 1112 12.46 3.35 13.53
CA GLY A 1112 12.77 4.77 13.59
C GLY A 1112 12.90 5.37 12.18
N PHE A 1113 13.06 6.69 12.11
CA PHE A 1113 13.33 7.41 10.86
C PHE A 1113 14.69 8.10 10.90
N TYR A 1114 15.14 8.61 9.76
CA TYR A 1114 16.36 9.41 9.62
C TYR A 1114 16.03 10.72 8.91
N VAL A 1115 16.61 11.83 9.36
CA VAL A 1115 16.48 13.16 8.76
C VAL A 1115 17.88 13.67 8.42
N ASN A 1116 18.11 14.08 7.17
CA ASN A 1116 19.43 14.55 6.69
C ASN A 1116 20.58 13.56 7.01
N GLY A 1117 20.31 12.26 6.93
CA GLY A 1117 21.27 11.18 7.24
C GLY A 1117 21.46 10.89 8.74
N ALA A 1118 20.92 11.71 9.65
CA ALA A 1118 21.00 11.48 11.09
C ALA A 1118 19.75 10.73 11.62
N PRO A 1119 19.89 9.78 12.56
CA PRO A 1119 18.75 9.04 13.11
C PRO A 1119 17.80 9.96 13.86
N PHE A 1120 16.56 10.09 13.39
CA PHE A 1120 15.50 10.94 13.95
C PHE A 1120 14.85 10.25 15.16
N ALA A 1121 15.54 10.27 16.30
CA ALA A 1121 15.31 9.41 17.47
C ALA A 1121 13.94 9.52 18.20
N THR A 1122 13.01 10.34 17.73
CA THR A 1122 11.71 10.61 18.39
C THR A 1122 10.51 9.96 17.71
N ALA A 1123 10.53 9.80 16.38
CA ALA A 1123 9.44 9.15 15.65
C ALA A 1123 9.74 7.65 15.44
N VAL A 1124 8.81 6.79 15.84
CA VAL A 1124 8.87 5.34 15.61
C VAL A 1124 7.52 4.86 15.09
N ALA A 1125 7.47 4.32 13.87
CA ALA A 1125 6.26 3.72 13.35
C ALA A 1125 6.13 2.27 13.82
N HIS A 1126 4.90 1.79 14.03
CA HIS A 1126 4.60 0.37 14.25
C HIS A 1126 3.43 -0.08 13.36
N ILE A 1127 3.54 -1.25 12.74
CA ILE A 1127 2.46 -1.87 11.97
C ILE A 1127 1.50 -2.56 12.96
N GLN A 1128 0.20 -2.24 12.90
CA GLN A 1128 -0.83 -2.86 13.75
C GLN A 1128 -1.12 -4.32 13.39
#